data_AF-G5HSP2-F1
#
_entry.id   AF-G5HSP2-F1
#
_cell.length_a   1.000
_cell.length_b   1.000
_cell.length_c   1.000
_cell.angle_alpha   90.00
_cell.angle_beta   90.00
_cell.angle_gamma   90.00
#
_symmetry.space_group_name_H-M   'P 1'
#
loop_
_entity.id
_entity.type
_entity.pdbx_description
1 polymer ?
#
loop_
_entity_poly.entity_id
_entity_poly.type
_entity_poly.pdbx_seq_one_letter_code
_entity_poly.pdbx_strand_id
1 'polypeptide(L)'
;MIKSVIKKGSYQDSVVLMLLTNRIAAMEGVNRVSIMMATPANKEMYDVNGLATPELASAGPNDMAIVADVESEGIMDKITQETECFLNSQSTAGTSGEKTSADYWDQALKLMPDADLAVISVPGMYAAEEASRALDEGMNVFIFSDNVPLEDEIQLKSKAHHMGLLVMGPDCGTAVLGGIPVAFANRIKRGNIGIAGASGTGIQELLSIISRSQEGISHAIGTGGRDLKEEVGGVTMLDAIRFLEQDEQTKVLVVISKPPAPSVRKAIIHCLSKIPKPVVTLFLGEEPNMVEDGEQNIYQAYTLEEAALTAVSLLRAGQGADFQTVRGAPVTVGPDIEPFLPQEEMRIKGYYSGGTLAEEAAILLSRGLGLVQKGHGRGHKLDCCGHEIFDLGDDIFTRGTPHPMIVPEKRLEWIWSALEDEKTGVVLFDVVLGFGACSDMAGALSQCIREIKERCRKQGRRLYFVADLCGTPEDIQGYSAQKVQLEKDGVIVCESNRQAVLTALALIGRPWIPEAKKEPDSRHQAVVMKKAEESGFAVSKQMAGLFSGHPSVINIGLKGFGEVLSQAGCSTLQFNWRPPAGGNRHLIKAVNFLSRQKRVKQGNQEVIRRVISSSPVLMDVTPAMESIPELNTGMTLLHAGPPIQWENMPSPMQGSCIGAVLFEGWAKDQSAAREMLEQGSIRFIPCHHVNAVGPMGGITSPHMPVFAVKCQPYGNMAYCTMNEGIGRVLRFGAYSEEVIERLNWMRDVLGPTLKQALKAMEGGLAVNPLIAKAIAMGDEFHQRNIAASLAFLKEVGPIITSLDIDREKAAQVIKFLSDTDQFFLNIMMASAKAVMDSARTITEGTVVTAMCRNGENFGIRISGMGNQWFTAPVNIPQGLYFTGFTGKDASPDMGDSAITETFGVGGMAMVAAPAVTRFVGTGGFEDAVRTSNQMAEICLGHNPNFPIPTWNFQGTCLGIDACRVVEKGITPVINTGIAHRIAGNGQIGAGTVRPPMECFEKAVMAYMEKLAYGQGGYGEVDKQAGQDGHGK
;
A
#
# COMPACT_ATOMS: atom_id res chain seq x y z
N MET A 1 11.54 -2.06 -31.99
CA MET A 1 10.07 -1.94 -32.00
C MET A 1 9.58 -1.84 -30.57
N ILE A 2 8.73 -0.87 -30.25
CA ILE A 2 8.22 -0.68 -28.88
C ILE A 2 7.05 -1.65 -28.64
N LYS A 3 7.12 -2.40 -27.55
CA LYS A 3 6.09 -3.34 -27.11
C LYS A 3 5.87 -3.21 -25.61
N SER A 4 4.65 -3.49 -25.17
CA SER A 4 4.26 -3.43 -23.77
C SER A 4 3.54 -4.71 -23.32
N VAL A 5 3.78 -5.10 -22.08
CA VAL A 5 3.06 -6.17 -21.37
C VAL A 5 2.60 -5.58 -20.04
N ILE A 6 1.28 -5.57 -19.79
CA ILE A 6 0.70 -5.06 -18.55
C ILE A 6 0.27 -6.24 -17.67
N LYS A 7 0.93 -6.39 -16.52
CA LYS A 7 0.59 -7.39 -15.50
C LYS A 7 -0.38 -6.75 -14.50
N LYS A 8 -1.68 -6.97 -14.72
CA LYS A 8 -2.74 -6.35 -13.92
C LYS A 8 -2.71 -6.79 -12.45
N GLY A 9 -2.83 -5.84 -11.53
CA GLY A 9 -2.83 -6.08 -10.08
C GLY A 9 -1.53 -6.68 -9.53
N SER A 10 -0.46 -6.72 -10.33
CA SER A 10 0.86 -7.22 -9.93
C SER A 10 1.68 -6.08 -9.34
N TYR A 11 1.26 -5.56 -8.19
CA TYR A 11 2.05 -4.55 -7.48
C TYR A 11 3.41 -5.11 -7.08
N GLN A 12 4.45 -4.39 -7.44
CA GLN A 12 5.83 -4.67 -7.08
C GLN A 12 6.49 -3.38 -6.60
N ASP A 13 7.44 -3.53 -5.69
CA ASP A 13 8.22 -2.41 -5.18
C ASP A 13 9.06 -1.78 -6.32
N SER A 14 9.12 -0.45 -6.36
CA SER A 14 9.85 0.28 -7.40
C SER A 14 11.32 -0.12 -7.49
N VAL A 15 12.00 -0.40 -6.37
CA VAL A 15 13.40 -0.85 -6.37
C VAL A 15 13.52 -2.24 -6.98
N VAL A 16 12.60 -3.16 -6.66
CA VAL A 16 12.56 -4.51 -7.27
C VAL A 16 12.36 -4.39 -8.78
N LEU A 17 11.45 -3.53 -9.22
CA LEU A 17 11.20 -3.29 -10.65
C LEU A 17 12.36 -2.59 -11.35
N MET A 18 13.09 -1.73 -10.66
CA MET A 18 14.27 -1.06 -11.19
C MET A 18 15.45 -2.03 -11.31
N LEU A 19 15.70 -2.88 -10.30
CA LEU A 19 16.68 -3.97 -10.39
C LEU A 19 16.35 -4.93 -11.53
N LEU A 20 15.07 -5.25 -11.69
CA LEU A 20 14.60 -6.05 -12.80
C LEU A 20 14.81 -5.33 -14.14
N THR A 21 14.49 -4.04 -14.23
CA THR A 21 14.73 -3.22 -15.43
C THR A 21 16.20 -3.29 -15.84
N ASN A 22 17.13 -3.13 -14.91
CA ASN A 22 18.57 -3.22 -15.18
C ASN A 22 18.98 -4.63 -15.66
N ARG A 23 18.46 -5.68 -15.03
CA ARG A 23 18.72 -7.07 -15.43
C ARG A 23 18.22 -7.34 -16.85
N ILE A 24 17.04 -6.84 -17.20
CA ILE A 24 16.46 -6.99 -18.54
C ILE A 24 17.19 -6.09 -19.56
N ALA A 25 17.64 -4.90 -19.16
CA ALA A 25 18.38 -3.99 -20.04
C ALA A 25 19.72 -4.59 -20.51
N ALA A 26 20.30 -5.52 -19.74
CA ALA A 26 21.51 -6.25 -20.10
C ALA A 26 21.29 -7.43 -21.09
N MET A 27 20.04 -7.72 -21.49
CA MET A 27 19.73 -8.82 -22.41
C MET A 27 20.03 -8.45 -23.87
N GLU A 28 20.59 -9.42 -24.62
CA GLU A 28 20.87 -9.26 -26.05
C GLU A 28 19.56 -9.03 -26.85
N GLY A 29 19.55 -7.99 -27.69
CA GLY A 29 18.40 -7.59 -28.52
C GLY A 29 17.36 -6.68 -27.82
N VAL A 30 17.67 -6.18 -26.62
CA VAL A 30 16.91 -5.12 -25.93
C VAL A 30 17.63 -3.79 -26.11
N ASN A 31 17.03 -2.85 -26.83
CA ASN A 31 17.61 -1.52 -27.06
C ASN A 31 17.35 -0.60 -25.86
N ARG A 32 16.11 -0.61 -25.36
CA ARG A 32 15.66 0.15 -24.18
C ARG A 32 14.57 -0.64 -23.47
N VAL A 33 14.52 -0.57 -22.16
CA VAL A 33 13.45 -1.20 -21.36
C VAL A 33 13.18 -0.36 -20.13
N SER A 34 11.92 -0.32 -19.72
CA SER A 34 11.50 0.23 -18.44
C SER A 34 10.38 -0.63 -17.86
N ILE A 35 10.60 -1.11 -16.65
CA ILE A 35 9.63 -1.90 -15.89
C ILE A 35 9.30 -1.11 -14.64
N MET A 36 8.06 -0.64 -14.54
CA MET A 36 7.60 0.23 -13.45
C MET A 36 6.12 -0.03 -13.17
N MET A 37 5.65 0.40 -12.00
CA MET A 37 4.21 0.49 -11.74
C MET A 37 3.59 1.56 -12.64
N ALA A 38 2.42 1.32 -13.22
CA ALA A 38 1.74 2.23 -14.14
C ALA A 38 1.01 3.38 -13.41
N THR A 39 1.68 4.01 -12.43
CA THR A 39 1.19 5.21 -11.74
C THR A 39 1.17 6.42 -12.70
N PRO A 40 0.36 7.45 -12.43
CA PRO A 40 0.34 8.66 -13.28
C PRO A 40 1.74 9.27 -13.51
N ALA A 41 2.55 9.38 -12.45
CA ALA A 41 3.91 9.91 -12.55
C ALA A 41 4.86 9.02 -13.39
N ASN A 42 4.74 7.70 -13.27
CA ASN A 42 5.58 6.78 -14.06
C ASN A 42 5.14 6.75 -15.52
N LYS A 43 3.85 6.91 -15.82
CA LYS A 43 3.36 7.05 -17.20
C LYS A 43 3.99 8.25 -17.90
N GLU A 44 4.12 9.38 -17.20
CA GLU A 44 4.87 10.53 -17.71
C GLU A 44 6.35 10.18 -17.96
N MET A 45 6.99 9.38 -17.09
CA MET A 45 8.36 8.91 -17.33
C MET A 45 8.48 8.00 -18.55
N TYR A 46 7.50 7.13 -18.82
CA TYR A 46 7.48 6.33 -20.05
C TYR A 46 7.38 7.23 -21.29
N ASP A 47 6.54 8.27 -21.25
CA ASP A 47 6.40 9.23 -22.34
C ASP A 47 7.69 10.01 -22.59
N VAL A 48 8.32 10.54 -21.53
CA VAL A 48 9.61 11.26 -21.62
C VAL A 48 10.71 10.36 -22.20
N ASN A 49 10.67 9.06 -21.89
CA ASN A 49 11.65 8.10 -22.40
C ASN A 49 11.32 7.56 -23.80
N GLY A 50 10.22 7.98 -24.42
CA GLY A 50 9.80 7.52 -25.74
C GLY A 50 9.27 6.08 -25.75
N LEU A 51 8.76 5.60 -24.62
CA LEU A 51 8.20 4.26 -24.41
C LEU A 51 6.67 4.30 -24.20
N ALA A 52 5.99 5.28 -24.80
CA ALA A 52 4.54 5.41 -24.75
C ALA A 52 3.84 4.28 -25.53
N THR A 53 2.81 3.65 -24.95
CA THR A 53 1.97 2.67 -25.66
C THR A 53 0.49 2.81 -25.27
N PRO A 54 -0.47 2.50 -26.17
CA PRO A 54 -1.91 2.53 -25.85
C PRO A 54 -2.28 1.65 -24.65
N GLU A 55 -1.63 0.49 -24.52
CA GLU A 55 -1.85 -0.46 -23.43
C GLU A 55 -1.45 0.15 -22.08
N LEU A 56 -0.30 0.86 -22.03
CA LEU A 56 0.15 1.58 -20.84
C LEU A 56 -0.81 2.70 -20.45
N ALA A 57 -1.39 3.43 -21.41
CA ALA A 57 -2.36 4.47 -21.13
C ALA A 57 -3.57 3.92 -20.35
N SER A 58 -4.02 2.71 -20.72
CA SER A 58 -5.15 2.02 -20.07
C SER A 58 -4.82 1.31 -18.75
N ALA A 59 -3.54 1.19 -18.38
CA ALA A 59 -3.12 0.47 -17.18
C ALA A 59 -3.44 1.25 -15.90
N GLY A 60 -3.84 0.56 -14.83
CA GLY A 60 -4.06 1.17 -13.52
C GLY A 60 -2.76 1.34 -12.73
N PRO A 61 -2.73 2.22 -11.72
CA PRO A 61 -1.57 2.44 -10.85
C PRO A 61 -1.05 1.19 -10.10
N ASN A 62 -1.90 0.17 -9.93
CA ASN A 62 -1.54 -1.12 -9.33
C ASN A 62 -1.04 -2.16 -10.35
N ASP A 63 -0.95 -1.79 -11.63
CA ASP A 63 -0.49 -2.68 -12.69
C ASP A 63 1.00 -2.47 -12.94
N MET A 64 1.76 -3.56 -13.03
CA MET A 64 3.15 -3.49 -13.46
C MET A 64 3.19 -3.42 -14.98
N ALA A 65 3.81 -2.38 -15.52
CA ALA A 65 4.06 -2.22 -16.94
C ALA A 65 5.48 -2.66 -17.27
N ILE A 66 5.61 -3.52 -18.26
CA ILE A 66 6.88 -3.89 -18.89
C ILE A 66 6.85 -3.28 -20.27
N VAL A 67 7.64 -2.22 -20.52
CA VAL A 67 7.72 -1.60 -21.85
C VAL A 67 9.15 -1.63 -22.35
N ALA A 68 9.36 -2.22 -23.52
CA ALA A 68 10.68 -2.35 -24.11
C ALA A 68 10.68 -2.02 -25.60
N ASP A 69 11.75 -1.38 -26.05
CA ASP A 69 12.15 -1.29 -27.44
C ASP A 69 13.09 -2.48 -27.75
N VAL A 70 12.59 -3.43 -28.53
CA VAL A 70 13.28 -4.70 -28.82
C VAL A 70 13.52 -4.87 -30.32
N GLU A 71 14.52 -5.68 -30.68
CA GLU A 71 14.85 -5.95 -32.09
C GLU A 71 13.83 -6.87 -32.80
N SER A 72 13.15 -7.75 -32.05
CA SER A 72 12.13 -8.67 -32.58
C SER A 72 11.07 -9.06 -31.55
N GLU A 73 9.92 -9.52 -32.01
CA GLU A 73 8.75 -9.82 -31.16
C GLU A 73 9.01 -10.94 -30.14
N GLY A 74 9.78 -11.96 -30.52
CA GLY A 74 10.10 -13.10 -29.65
C GLY A 74 11.01 -12.77 -28.44
N ILE A 75 11.55 -11.54 -28.37
CA ILE A 75 12.34 -11.07 -27.23
C ILE A 75 11.41 -10.69 -26.06
N MET A 76 10.18 -10.22 -26.33
CA MET A 76 9.23 -9.87 -25.26
C MET A 76 8.78 -11.07 -24.43
N ASP A 77 8.67 -12.26 -25.05
CA ASP A 77 8.35 -13.49 -24.33
C ASP A 77 9.49 -13.87 -23.37
N LYS A 78 10.75 -13.72 -23.82
CA LYS A 78 11.94 -13.92 -22.98
C LYS A 78 12.02 -12.92 -21.83
N ILE A 79 11.73 -11.63 -22.10
CA ILE A 79 11.66 -10.58 -21.08
C ILE A 79 10.61 -10.94 -20.03
N THR A 80 9.43 -11.40 -20.47
CA THR A 80 8.34 -11.77 -19.56
C THR A 80 8.70 -12.99 -18.72
N GLN A 81 9.34 -14.00 -19.31
CA GLN A 81 9.80 -15.19 -18.59
C GLN A 81 10.89 -14.86 -17.58
N GLU A 82 11.87 -14.02 -17.95
CA GLU A 82 12.94 -13.59 -17.05
C GLU A 82 12.40 -12.70 -15.92
N THR A 83 11.40 -11.86 -16.21
CA THR A 83 10.64 -11.09 -15.22
C THR A 83 9.97 -12.00 -14.21
N GLU A 84 9.26 -13.03 -14.66
CA GLU A 84 8.63 -14.00 -13.76
C GLU A 84 9.67 -14.78 -12.94
N CYS A 85 10.77 -15.20 -13.55
CA CYS A 85 11.88 -15.88 -12.87
C CYS A 85 12.47 -15.00 -11.76
N PHE A 86 12.75 -13.72 -12.06
CA PHE A 86 13.29 -12.77 -11.10
C PHE A 86 12.33 -12.52 -9.95
N LEU A 87 11.06 -12.23 -10.24
CA LEU A 87 10.04 -12.01 -9.21
C LEU A 87 9.82 -13.26 -8.36
N ASN A 88 9.85 -14.45 -8.96
CA ASN A 88 9.76 -15.71 -8.22
C ASN A 88 11.01 -15.98 -7.37
N SER A 89 12.20 -15.58 -7.81
CA SER A 89 13.44 -15.71 -7.02
C SER A 89 13.42 -14.82 -5.78
N GLN A 90 12.82 -13.63 -5.88
CA GLN A 90 12.54 -12.76 -4.72
C GLN A 90 11.51 -13.37 -3.77
N SER A 91 10.60 -14.21 -4.29
CA SER A 91 9.63 -14.97 -3.48
C SER A 91 10.23 -16.23 -2.81
N THR A 92 11.28 -16.82 -3.40
CA THR A 92 11.77 -18.17 -3.03
C THR A 92 13.13 -18.18 -2.33
N ALA A 93 13.87 -17.07 -2.28
CA ALA A 93 15.11 -16.95 -1.48
C ALA A 93 14.88 -16.99 0.06
N GLY A 94 13.64 -17.22 0.52
CA GLY A 94 13.23 -17.26 1.91
C GLY A 94 12.65 -18.58 2.42
N THR A 95 12.90 -19.74 1.79
CA THR A 95 12.40 -21.05 2.28
C THR A 95 13.27 -21.67 3.38
N SER A 96 13.62 -20.87 4.39
CA SER A 96 14.04 -21.41 5.70
C SER A 96 13.64 -20.45 6.82
N GLY A 97 12.44 -20.68 7.38
CA GLY A 97 11.83 -19.91 8.47
C GLY A 97 10.51 -19.27 8.02
N GLU A 98 9.39 -19.66 8.63
CA GLU A 98 8.08 -19.02 8.43
C GLU A 98 8.17 -17.51 8.73
N LYS A 99 8.41 -16.69 7.71
CA LYS A 99 8.32 -15.23 7.84
C LYS A 99 6.84 -14.84 7.83
N THR A 100 6.35 -14.33 8.94
CA THR A 100 5.00 -13.79 9.10
C THR A 100 4.89 -12.51 8.27
N SER A 101 3.88 -12.43 7.41
CA SER A 101 3.57 -11.21 6.65
C SER A 101 2.12 -10.81 6.85
N ALA A 102 1.84 -9.51 6.69
CA ALA A 102 0.50 -8.96 6.73
C ALA A 102 0.29 -8.00 5.56
N ASP A 103 -0.92 -7.98 5.01
CA ASP A 103 -1.27 -7.07 3.93
C ASP A 103 -1.96 -5.79 4.45
N TYR A 104 -2.39 -5.79 5.72
CA TYR A 104 -3.13 -4.69 6.36
C TYR A 104 -2.78 -4.54 7.85
N TRP A 105 -2.97 -3.33 8.39
CA TRP A 105 -2.69 -3.00 9.79
C TRP A 105 -3.42 -3.90 10.80
N ASP A 106 -4.72 -4.15 10.61
CA ASP A 106 -5.49 -5.01 11.51
C ASP A 106 -4.93 -6.43 11.60
N GLN A 107 -4.32 -6.92 10.52
CA GLN A 107 -3.65 -8.23 10.49
C GLN A 107 -2.27 -8.14 11.14
N ALA A 108 -1.49 -7.11 10.82
CA ALA A 108 -0.17 -6.87 11.40
C ALA A 108 -0.23 -6.78 12.93
N LEU A 109 -1.17 -6.00 13.46
CA LEU A 109 -1.38 -5.82 14.91
C LEU A 109 -1.92 -7.08 15.60
N LYS A 110 -2.62 -7.96 14.89
CA LYS A 110 -3.03 -9.27 15.44
C LYS A 110 -1.86 -10.26 15.51
N LEU A 111 -0.99 -10.22 14.50
CA LEU A 111 0.17 -11.11 14.41
C LEU A 111 1.32 -10.66 15.33
N MET A 112 1.46 -9.35 15.54
CA MET A 112 2.50 -8.72 16.37
C MET A 112 1.90 -7.59 17.22
N PRO A 113 1.13 -7.93 18.28
CA PRO A 113 0.48 -6.94 19.15
C PRO A 113 1.45 -6.15 20.03
N ASP A 114 2.69 -6.61 20.15
CA ASP A 114 3.79 -6.06 20.94
C ASP A 114 4.82 -5.29 20.09
N ALA A 115 4.48 -4.94 18.84
CA ALA A 115 5.35 -4.14 17.97
C ALA A 115 5.68 -2.78 18.63
N ASP A 116 6.96 -2.40 18.61
CA ASP A 116 7.47 -1.18 19.24
C ASP A 116 8.27 -0.28 18.29
N LEU A 117 8.55 -0.76 17.07
CA LEU A 117 9.20 -0.02 15.99
C LEU A 117 8.52 -0.28 14.64
N ALA A 118 8.22 0.79 13.90
CA ALA A 118 7.86 0.73 12.48
C ALA A 118 9.03 1.25 11.62
N VAL A 119 9.47 0.45 10.66
CA VAL A 119 10.52 0.84 9.69
C VAL A 119 9.86 1.07 8.34
N ILE A 120 9.89 2.31 7.85
CA ILE A 120 9.11 2.78 6.72
C ILE A 120 10.03 3.19 5.58
N SER A 121 9.82 2.55 4.42
CA SER A 121 10.59 2.75 3.19
C SER A 121 9.69 2.77 1.94
N VAL A 122 8.42 3.16 2.11
CA VAL A 122 7.44 3.37 1.02
C VAL A 122 7.67 4.73 0.34
N PRO A 123 7.06 5.04 -0.82
CA PRO A 123 7.20 6.37 -1.43
C PRO A 123 6.78 7.50 -0.47
N GLY A 124 7.55 8.59 -0.41
CA GLY A 124 7.41 9.66 0.59
C GLY A 124 6.01 10.24 0.75
N MET A 125 5.28 10.36 -0.36
CA MET A 125 3.89 10.86 -0.36
C MET A 125 2.91 10.00 0.47
N TYR A 126 3.26 8.75 0.78
CA TYR A 126 2.47 7.83 1.61
C TYR A 126 3.12 7.55 2.98
N ALA A 127 4.42 7.77 3.12
CA ALA A 127 5.17 7.43 4.33
C ALA A 127 4.64 8.15 5.58
N ALA A 128 4.17 9.39 5.42
CA ALA A 128 3.64 10.18 6.54
C ALA A 128 2.37 9.56 7.16
N GLU A 129 1.48 9.01 6.34
CA GLU A 129 0.24 8.41 6.83
C GLU A 129 0.54 7.12 7.59
N GLU A 130 1.40 6.27 7.05
CA GLU A 130 1.85 5.03 7.70
C GLU A 130 2.61 5.32 9.00
N ALA A 131 3.46 6.34 9.01
CA ALA A 131 4.17 6.79 10.22
C ALA A 131 3.20 7.29 11.28
N SER A 132 2.22 8.11 10.90
CA SER A 132 1.20 8.61 11.82
C SER A 132 0.36 7.47 12.40
N ARG A 133 0.03 6.47 11.58
CA ARG A 133 -0.68 5.25 12.00
C ARG A 133 0.14 4.42 12.98
N ALA A 134 1.42 4.23 12.73
CA ALA A 134 2.32 3.53 13.65
C ALA A 134 2.40 4.25 15.02
N LEU A 135 2.49 5.58 15.02
CA LEU A 135 2.47 6.38 16.24
C LEU A 135 1.15 6.19 17.01
N ASP A 136 -0.01 6.17 16.33
CA ASP A 136 -1.32 5.96 16.98
C ASP A 136 -1.41 4.62 17.71
N GLU A 137 -0.68 3.61 17.24
CA GLU A 137 -0.60 2.27 17.85
C GLU A 137 0.57 2.16 18.86
N GLY A 138 1.25 3.26 19.18
CA GLY A 138 2.27 3.33 20.23
C GLY A 138 3.69 2.94 19.82
N MET A 139 3.99 2.82 18.52
CA MET A 139 5.31 2.46 18.02
C MET A 139 6.22 3.67 17.80
N ASN A 140 7.52 3.50 18.03
CA ASN A 140 8.53 4.41 17.49
C ASN A 140 8.62 4.23 15.97
N VAL A 141 9.12 5.24 15.26
CA VAL A 141 9.15 5.20 13.79
C VAL A 141 10.52 5.54 13.25
N PHE A 142 11.00 4.71 12.32
CA PHE A 142 12.15 4.98 11.46
C PHE A 142 11.66 5.20 10.03
N ILE A 143 11.87 6.39 9.48
CA ILE A 143 11.44 6.79 8.15
C ILE A 143 12.67 6.93 7.26
N PHE A 144 12.95 5.85 6.51
CA PHE A 144 13.94 5.88 5.44
C PHE A 144 13.43 6.71 4.25
N SER A 145 12.12 6.66 4.00
CA SER A 145 11.47 7.35 2.89
C SER A 145 11.86 8.83 2.82
N ASP A 146 12.34 9.23 1.64
CA ASP A 146 12.54 10.62 1.28
C ASP A 146 11.30 11.18 0.54
N ASN A 147 11.27 12.47 0.19
CA ASN A 147 10.17 13.19 -0.45
C ASN A 147 8.90 13.26 0.41
N VAL A 148 9.05 13.21 1.74
CA VAL A 148 7.98 13.51 2.69
C VAL A 148 7.84 15.03 2.82
N PRO A 149 6.62 15.60 2.71
CA PRO A 149 6.39 17.03 2.90
C PRO A 149 6.90 17.53 4.25
N LEU A 150 7.41 18.77 4.28
CA LEU A 150 7.95 19.37 5.51
C LEU A 150 6.89 19.50 6.62
N GLU A 151 5.66 19.88 6.24
CA GLU A 151 4.53 19.99 7.17
C GLU A 151 4.22 18.66 7.86
N ASP A 152 4.29 17.55 7.11
CA ASP A 152 4.07 16.21 7.65
C ASP A 152 5.21 15.80 8.60
N GLU A 153 6.47 16.11 8.27
CA GLU A 153 7.61 15.88 9.17
C GLU A 153 7.41 16.61 10.52
N ILE A 154 7.04 17.89 10.47
CA ILE A 154 6.79 18.70 11.68
C ILE A 154 5.68 18.08 12.52
N GLN A 155 4.56 17.69 11.88
CA GLN A 155 3.43 17.08 12.57
C GLN A 155 3.81 15.73 13.20
N LEU A 156 4.54 14.87 12.49
CA LEU A 156 4.97 13.56 12.98
C LEU A 156 5.92 13.67 14.17
N LYS A 157 6.96 14.50 14.07
CA LYS A 157 7.92 14.71 15.16
C LYS A 157 7.26 15.34 16.38
N SER A 158 6.40 16.33 16.17
CA SER A 158 5.61 16.93 17.25
C SER A 158 4.70 15.90 17.92
N LYS A 159 3.96 15.10 17.14
CA LYS A 159 3.10 14.03 17.67
C LYS A 159 3.91 13.03 18.50
N ALA A 160 5.04 12.55 17.98
CA ALA A 160 5.90 11.60 18.66
C ALA A 160 6.44 12.18 19.98
N HIS A 161 6.94 13.41 19.97
CA HIS A 161 7.40 14.11 21.18
C HIS A 161 6.32 14.14 22.28
N HIS A 162 5.09 14.52 21.94
CA HIS A 162 3.97 14.55 22.91
C HIS A 162 3.57 13.17 23.42
N MET A 163 3.76 12.12 22.61
CA MET A 163 3.48 10.73 22.99
C MET A 163 4.64 10.07 23.74
N GLY A 164 5.80 10.74 23.83
CA GLY A 164 7.03 10.15 24.34
C GLY A 164 7.60 9.06 23.43
N LEU A 165 7.40 9.18 22.12
CA LEU A 165 7.93 8.28 21.09
C LEU A 165 8.98 9.01 20.26
N LEU A 166 9.76 8.25 19.50
CA LEU A 166 10.79 8.79 18.61
C LEU A 166 10.39 8.64 17.13
N VAL A 167 10.58 9.70 16.35
CA VAL A 167 10.52 9.67 14.88
C VAL A 167 11.91 9.99 14.33
N MET A 168 12.59 8.96 13.84
CA MET A 168 13.89 9.02 13.18
C MET A 168 13.66 9.21 11.68
N GLY A 169 13.90 10.40 11.15
CA GLY A 169 13.57 10.76 9.76
C GLY A 169 12.42 11.75 9.67
N PRO A 170 11.88 12.07 8.47
CA PRO A 170 12.17 11.49 7.15
C PRO A 170 13.62 11.64 6.67
N ASP A 171 13.98 10.92 5.60
CA ASP A 171 15.34 10.87 5.06
C ASP A 171 16.38 10.48 6.15
N CYS A 172 16.07 9.43 6.90
CA CYS A 172 16.99 8.85 7.86
C CYS A 172 17.63 7.59 7.28
N GLY A 173 18.88 7.70 6.83
CA GLY A 173 19.60 6.58 6.21
C GLY A 173 20.15 5.54 7.19
N THR A 174 20.51 5.93 8.42
CA THR A 174 21.33 5.12 9.31
C THR A 174 20.88 5.22 10.76
N ALA A 175 20.68 4.08 11.41
CA ALA A 175 20.66 3.99 12.88
C ALA A 175 21.22 2.66 13.37
N VAL A 176 21.71 2.65 14.61
CA VAL A 176 22.10 1.45 15.36
C VAL A 176 21.47 1.52 16.75
N LEU A 177 20.41 0.75 16.97
CA LEU A 177 19.61 0.78 18.21
C LEU A 177 19.96 -0.45 19.05
N GLY A 178 20.68 -0.31 20.16
CA GLY A 178 21.00 -1.48 20.99
C GLY A 178 22.00 -2.44 20.31
N GLY A 179 22.75 -1.98 19.32
CA GLY A 179 23.60 -2.82 18.46
C GLY A 179 22.88 -3.39 17.23
N ILE A 180 21.59 -3.08 17.06
CA ILE A 180 20.79 -3.51 15.92
C ILE A 180 20.89 -2.47 14.80
N PRO A 181 21.42 -2.84 13.62
CA PRO A 181 21.49 -1.96 12.46
C PRO A 181 20.10 -1.77 11.84
N VAL A 182 19.74 -0.53 11.53
CA VAL A 182 18.49 -0.18 10.84
C VAL A 182 18.82 0.56 9.54
N ALA A 183 18.25 0.12 8.43
CA ALA A 183 18.54 0.58 7.07
C ALA A 183 20.03 0.46 6.67
N PHE A 184 20.68 1.56 6.29
CA PHE A 184 22.09 1.57 5.90
C PHE A 184 22.99 1.76 7.12
N ALA A 185 23.46 0.66 7.70
CA ALA A 185 24.26 0.72 8.92
C ALA A 185 25.35 -0.34 8.95
N ASN A 186 26.45 -0.05 9.63
CA ASN A 186 27.57 -0.97 9.79
C ASN A 186 27.37 -1.89 10.99
N ARG A 187 27.91 -3.10 10.91
CA ARG A 187 27.96 -4.02 12.04
C ARG A 187 29.05 -3.58 13.01
N ILE A 188 28.70 -3.31 14.26
CA ILE A 188 29.67 -2.84 15.26
C ILE A 188 29.42 -3.48 16.61
N LYS A 189 30.48 -3.64 17.40
CA LYS A 189 30.39 -4.18 18.76
C LYS A 189 29.67 -3.20 19.69
N ARG A 190 28.99 -3.74 20.70
CA ARG A 190 28.47 -2.98 21.83
C ARG A 190 29.63 -2.30 22.56
N GLY A 191 29.43 -1.04 22.94
CA GLY A 191 30.35 -0.26 23.74
C GLY A 191 29.65 0.88 24.47
N ASN A 192 30.36 1.98 24.71
CA ASN A 192 29.95 3.05 25.63
C ASN A 192 29.89 4.43 25.00
N ILE A 193 30.02 4.53 23.67
CA ILE A 193 29.88 5.79 22.93
C ILE A 193 28.47 5.87 22.34
N GLY A 194 27.72 6.92 22.66
CA GLY A 194 26.39 7.18 22.12
C GLY A 194 26.45 8.27 21.05
N ILE A 195 25.82 8.07 19.91
CA ILE A 195 25.85 8.98 18.77
C ILE A 195 24.43 9.46 18.48
N ALA A 196 24.23 10.77 18.36
CA ALA A 196 23.02 11.38 17.81
C ALA A 196 23.41 12.17 16.55
N GLY A 197 22.77 11.88 15.42
CA GLY A 197 23.24 12.40 14.13
C GLY A 197 22.15 12.75 13.14
N ALA A 198 22.22 13.95 12.58
CA ALA A 198 21.45 14.36 11.39
C ALA A 198 22.26 14.08 10.11
N SER A 199 22.85 12.88 10.01
CA SER A 199 23.76 12.49 8.94
C SER A 199 23.87 10.97 8.84
N GLY A 200 23.52 10.38 7.68
CA GLY A 200 23.64 8.93 7.44
C GLY A 200 25.10 8.47 7.39
N THR A 201 25.80 8.78 6.29
CA THR A 201 27.19 8.34 6.10
C THR A 201 28.19 8.97 7.08
N GLY A 202 27.86 10.11 7.70
CA GLY A 202 28.66 10.63 8.80
C GLY A 202 28.59 9.75 10.04
N ILE A 203 27.40 9.21 10.39
CA ILE A 203 27.29 8.19 11.44
C ILE A 203 28.13 6.98 11.05
N GLN A 204 27.98 6.46 9.83
CA GLN A 204 28.72 5.27 9.37
C GLN A 204 30.25 5.44 9.47
N GLU A 205 30.76 6.61 9.13
CA GLU A 205 32.19 6.90 9.20
C GLU A 205 32.68 6.93 10.65
N LEU A 206 31.92 7.54 11.57
CA LEU A 206 32.22 7.44 13.00
C LEU A 206 32.23 5.99 13.49
N LEU A 207 31.23 5.19 13.13
CA LEU A 207 31.16 3.77 13.49
C LEU A 207 32.41 3.03 13.00
N SER A 208 32.80 3.29 11.76
CA SER A 208 33.94 2.66 11.10
C SER A 208 35.25 2.98 11.82
N ILE A 209 35.50 4.25 12.15
CA ILE A 209 36.72 4.69 12.85
C ILE A 209 36.74 4.20 14.31
N ILE A 210 35.60 4.25 15.00
CA ILE A 210 35.47 3.75 16.40
C ILE A 210 35.76 2.24 16.45
N SER A 211 35.18 1.47 15.53
CA SER A 211 35.41 0.02 15.44
C SER A 211 36.89 -0.31 15.15
N ARG A 212 37.52 0.38 14.19
CA ARG A 212 38.95 0.22 13.89
C ARG A 212 39.84 0.65 15.06
N SER A 213 39.38 1.57 15.88
CA SER A 213 40.04 1.96 17.13
C SER A 213 39.84 0.93 18.26
N GLN A 214 39.19 -0.20 18.00
CA GLN A 214 38.88 -1.29 18.94
C GLN A 214 37.88 -0.92 20.04
N GLU A 215 37.06 0.11 19.81
CA GLU A 215 35.95 0.49 20.69
C GLU A 215 34.59 0.16 20.04
N GLY A 216 33.51 0.36 20.78
CA GLY A 216 32.14 0.12 20.31
C GLY A 216 31.17 1.22 20.75
N ILE A 217 29.92 1.11 20.27
CA ILE A 217 28.87 2.09 20.56
C ILE A 217 27.75 1.52 21.44
N SER A 218 27.12 2.40 22.21
CA SER A 218 25.83 2.12 22.83
C SER A 218 24.72 2.31 21.79
N HIS A 219 24.60 3.47 21.17
CA HIS A 219 23.55 3.72 20.19
C HIS A 219 24.05 4.68 19.13
N ALA A 220 23.49 4.59 17.93
CA ALA A 220 23.58 5.63 16.91
C ALA A 220 22.17 5.97 16.43
N ILE A 221 21.67 7.14 16.82
CA ILE A 221 20.30 7.58 16.55
C ILE A 221 20.35 8.59 15.41
N GLY A 222 19.88 8.17 14.23
CA GLY A 222 19.68 9.06 13.09
C GLY A 222 18.41 9.90 13.27
N THR A 223 18.48 11.21 13.03
CA THR A 223 17.35 12.13 13.29
C THR A 223 16.60 12.58 12.03
N GLY A 224 17.17 12.30 10.85
CA GLY A 224 16.69 12.76 9.55
C GLY A 224 17.43 14.02 9.08
N GLY A 225 17.71 14.12 7.77
CA GLY A 225 18.57 15.17 7.20
C GLY A 225 18.08 16.61 7.41
N ARG A 226 16.78 16.81 7.67
CA ARG A 226 16.14 18.13 7.84
C ARG A 226 15.85 18.50 9.29
N ASP A 227 16.13 17.62 10.25
CA ASP A 227 15.76 17.80 11.66
C ASP A 227 16.25 19.13 12.24
N LEU A 228 17.44 19.58 11.82
CA LEU A 228 18.09 20.78 12.37
C LEU A 228 17.76 22.08 11.62
N LYS A 229 16.78 22.03 10.70
CA LYS A 229 16.20 23.25 10.11
C LYS A 229 15.37 23.99 11.14
N GLU A 230 15.23 25.30 10.95
CA GLU A 230 14.53 26.18 11.89
C GLU A 230 13.04 25.79 12.04
N GLU A 231 12.40 25.36 10.95
CA GLU A 231 11.00 24.97 10.92
C GLU A 231 10.70 23.66 11.67
N VAL A 232 11.67 22.73 11.70
CA VAL A 232 11.55 21.43 12.40
C VAL A 232 11.96 21.55 13.87
N GLY A 233 12.97 22.39 14.17
CA GLY A 233 13.33 22.75 15.53
C GLY A 233 14.25 21.76 16.26
N GLY A 234 14.81 20.75 15.58
CA GLY A 234 15.72 19.76 16.17
C GLY A 234 15.06 18.86 17.21
N VAL A 235 13.76 18.60 17.08
CA VAL A 235 12.96 17.84 18.06
C VAL A 235 13.57 16.46 18.31
N THR A 236 13.81 15.70 17.24
CA THR A 236 14.35 14.33 17.37
C THR A 236 15.77 14.35 17.91
N MET A 237 16.62 15.29 17.48
CA MET A 237 17.97 15.48 18.03
C MET A 237 17.97 15.74 19.53
N LEU A 238 17.12 16.65 20.01
CA LEU A 238 17.02 16.98 21.44
C LEU A 238 16.53 15.79 22.25
N ASP A 239 15.55 15.04 21.75
CA ASP A 239 15.05 13.84 22.44
C ASP A 239 16.06 12.70 22.43
N ALA A 240 16.81 12.52 21.33
CA ALA A 240 17.91 11.56 21.27
C ALA A 240 19.04 11.90 22.25
N ILE A 241 19.42 13.18 22.35
CA ILE A 241 20.43 13.66 23.32
C ILE A 241 19.99 13.35 24.75
N ARG A 242 18.74 13.65 25.10
CA ARG A 242 18.18 13.36 26.45
C ARG A 242 18.17 11.88 26.76
N PHE A 243 17.83 11.05 25.77
CA PHE A 243 17.90 9.60 25.93
C PHE A 243 19.34 9.13 26.22
N LEU A 244 20.32 9.56 25.42
CA LEU A 244 21.73 9.19 25.60
C LEU A 244 22.31 9.71 26.91
N GLU A 245 21.81 10.84 27.42
CA GLU A 245 22.17 11.35 28.74
C GLU A 245 21.67 10.45 29.88
N GLN A 246 20.44 9.93 29.78
CA GLN A 246 19.86 9.05 30.80
C GLN A 246 20.32 7.59 30.68
N ASP A 247 20.77 7.16 29.50
CA ASP A 247 21.25 5.80 29.27
C ASP A 247 22.54 5.52 30.06
N GLU A 248 22.49 4.61 31.03
CA GLU A 248 23.65 4.26 31.85
C GLU A 248 24.80 3.63 31.03
N GLN A 249 24.50 3.00 29.88
CA GLN A 249 25.53 2.41 29.03
C GLN A 249 26.34 3.46 28.28
N THR A 250 25.73 4.58 27.90
CA THR A 250 26.42 5.71 27.26
C THR A 250 27.28 6.47 28.26
N LYS A 251 28.59 6.52 28.02
CA LYS A 251 29.57 7.26 28.82
C LYS A 251 30.13 8.49 28.12
N VAL A 252 30.19 8.48 26.79
CA VAL A 252 30.60 9.62 25.96
C VAL A 252 29.54 9.82 24.87
N LEU A 253 29.12 11.06 24.64
CA LEU A 253 28.17 11.41 23.59
C LEU A 253 28.90 12.00 22.39
N VAL A 254 28.42 11.72 21.18
CA VAL A 254 28.84 12.39 19.95
C VAL A 254 27.61 12.94 19.25
N VAL A 255 27.60 14.23 18.98
CA VAL A 255 26.54 14.91 18.22
C VAL A 255 27.11 15.36 16.88
N ILE A 256 26.54 14.86 15.78
CA ILE A 256 27.01 15.20 14.43
C ILE A 256 25.90 15.71 13.53
N SER A 257 26.22 16.73 12.74
CA SER A 257 25.34 17.21 11.69
C SER A 257 26.04 18.12 10.70
N LYS A 258 25.33 18.44 9.62
CA LYS A 258 25.56 19.69 8.88
C LYS A 258 25.30 20.91 9.79
N PRO A 259 25.77 22.11 9.43
CA PRO A 259 25.53 23.31 10.24
C PRO A 259 24.05 23.50 10.58
N PRO A 260 23.66 23.48 11.87
CA PRO A 260 22.27 23.69 12.28
C PRO A 260 21.85 25.14 12.08
N ALA A 261 20.54 25.39 12.00
CA ALA A 261 20.02 26.75 12.06
C ALA A 261 20.45 27.45 13.37
N PRO A 262 20.75 28.76 13.39
CA PRO A 262 21.32 29.43 14.57
C PRO A 262 20.47 29.29 15.86
N SER A 263 19.14 29.28 15.73
CA SER A 263 18.20 29.08 16.84
C SER A 263 18.27 27.64 17.39
N VAL A 264 18.27 26.64 16.51
CA VAL A 264 18.40 25.22 16.86
C VAL A 264 19.77 24.92 17.45
N ARG A 265 20.84 25.50 16.90
CA ARG A 265 22.21 25.39 17.44
C ARG A 265 22.28 25.80 18.91
N LYS A 266 21.70 26.97 19.23
CA LYS A 266 21.64 27.47 20.61
C LYS A 266 20.90 26.50 21.53
N ALA A 267 19.78 25.93 21.07
CA ALA A 267 19.01 24.96 21.84
C ALA A 267 19.81 23.67 22.10
N ILE A 268 20.52 23.15 21.09
CA ILE A 268 21.36 21.96 21.21
C ILE A 268 22.51 22.22 22.18
N ILE A 269 23.29 23.28 21.99
CA ILE A 269 24.44 23.60 22.88
C ILE A 269 23.95 23.81 24.32
N HIS A 270 22.85 24.54 24.51
CA HIS A 270 22.24 24.72 25.84
C HIS A 270 21.77 23.40 26.49
N CYS A 271 21.33 22.44 25.68
CA CYS A 271 21.00 21.10 26.18
C CYS A 271 22.27 20.35 26.59
N LEU A 272 23.31 20.37 25.75
CA LEU A 272 24.57 19.67 25.97
C LEU A 272 25.37 20.20 27.15
N SER A 273 25.32 21.50 27.44
CA SER A 273 26.07 22.10 28.55
C SER A 273 25.54 21.74 29.94
N LYS A 274 24.35 21.14 30.01
CA LYS A 274 23.76 20.60 31.23
C LYS A 274 24.06 19.12 31.45
N ILE A 275 24.66 18.44 30.47
CA ILE A 275 24.91 17.00 30.50
C ILE A 275 26.17 16.71 31.31
N PRO A 276 26.14 15.82 32.32
CA PRO A 276 27.32 15.51 33.13
C PRO A 276 28.36 14.65 32.40
N LYS A 277 27.99 14.03 31.28
CA LYS A 277 28.86 13.17 30.46
C LYS A 277 29.68 14.01 29.47
N PRO A 278 30.92 13.61 29.11
CA PRO A 278 31.67 14.25 28.04
C PRO A 278 30.93 14.18 26.70
N VAL A 279 30.90 15.29 25.97
CA VAL A 279 30.22 15.41 24.68
C VAL A 279 31.20 15.87 23.61
N VAL A 280 31.24 15.17 22.48
CA VAL A 280 31.93 15.61 21.26
C VAL A 280 30.90 16.17 20.29
N THR A 281 31.12 17.37 19.77
CA THR A 281 30.23 17.99 18.77
C THR A 281 30.97 18.21 17.46
N LEU A 282 30.36 17.80 16.34
CA LEU A 282 30.82 18.10 14.99
C LEU A 282 29.69 18.72 14.18
N PHE A 283 29.81 20.02 13.90
CA PHE A 283 28.99 20.72 12.92
C PHE A 283 29.86 20.98 11.70
N LEU A 284 29.63 20.23 10.62
CA LEU A 284 30.53 20.21 9.45
C LEU A 284 30.77 21.61 8.89
N GLY A 285 32.03 22.03 8.85
CA GLY A 285 32.43 23.34 8.32
C GLY A 285 32.46 24.48 9.35
N GLU A 286 31.98 24.27 10.58
CA GLU A 286 32.19 25.21 11.69
C GLU A 286 33.59 25.00 12.29
N GLU A 287 34.43 26.04 12.32
CA GLU A 287 35.73 25.95 13.00
C GLU A 287 35.55 25.87 14.53
N PRO A 288 36.35 25.03 15.24
CA PRO A 288 36.35 25.01 16.69
C PRO A 288 36.80 26.38 17.25
N ASN A 289 35.92 27.09 17.94
CA ASN A 289 36.25 28.35 18.61
C ASN A 289 36.76 28.06 20.02
N MET A 290 38.08 28.04 20.18
CA MET A 290 38.76 27.64 21.42
C MET A 290 38.61 28.62 22.61
N VAL A 291 37.83 29.71 22.52
CA VAL A 291 38.00 30.87 23.43
C VAL A 291 36.73 31.50 24.03
N GLU A 292 35.49 31.16 23.64
CA GLU A 292 34.31 31.92 24.15
C GLU A 292 33.34 31.15 25.06
N ASP A 293 33.24 29.82 24.97
CA ASP A 293 32.27 29.07 25.79
C ASP A 293 33.00 28.23 26.85
N GLY A 294 33.08 28.76 28.08
CA GLY A 294 33.63 28.08 29.26
C GLY A 294 32.80 26.88 29.76
N GLU A 295 32.29 26.05 28.85
CA GLU A 295 31.46 24.89 29.15
C GLU A 295 32.34 23.65 29.35
N GLN A 296 32.41 23.16 30.59
CA GLN A 296 33.44 22.24 31.09
C GLN A 296 33.39 20.81 30.52
N ASN A 297 32.48 20.49 29.59
CA ASN A 297 32.17 19.12 29.14
C ASN A 297 32.00 18.94 27.61
N ILE A 298 32.14 19.99 26.79
CA ILE A 298 31.92 19.95 25.33
C ILE A 298 33.25 20.06 24.57
N TYR A 299 33.47 19.14 23.63
CA TYR A 299 34.66 19.04 22.79
C TYR A 299 34.27 19.22 21.32
N GLN A 300 34.67 20.34 20.71
CA GLN A 300 34.37 20.63 19.30
C GLN A 300 35.40 19.98 18.38
N ALA A 301 34.92 19.16 17.44
CA ALA A 301 35.70 18.56 16.37
C ALA A 301 35.41 19.25 15.04
N TYR A 302 36.38 19.20 14.11
CA TYR A 302 36.25 19.79 12.78
C TYR A 302 36.03 18.74 11.66
N THR A 303 36.43 17.50 11.90
CA THR A 303 36.29 16.38 10.94
C THR A 303 35.66 15.17 11.61
N LEU A 304 35.09 14.27 10.80
CA LEU A 304 34.55 12.98 11.25
C LEU A 304 35.62 12.15 11.96
N GLU A 305 36.84 12.14 11.42
CA GLU A 305 37.98 11.46 12.05
C GLU A 305 38.33 12.03 13.43
N GLU A 306 38.44 13.35 13.54
CA GLU A 306 38.71 14.01 14.82
C GLU A 306 37.61 13.75 15.84
N ALA A 307 36.34 13.77 15.41
CA ALA A 307 35.21 13.50 16.30
C ALA A 307 35.25 12.07 16.85
N ALA A 308 35.45 11.07 16.00
CA ALA A 308 35.55 9.67 16.41
C ALA A 308 36.74 9.43 17.36
N LEU A 309 37.93 9.90 17.00
CA LEU A 309 39.14 9.69 17.80
C LEU A 309 39.10 10.46 19.12
N THR A 310 38.50 11.64 19.15
CA THR A 310 38.29 12.40 20.39
C THR A 310 37.31 11.67 21.31
N ALA A 311 36.22 11.10 20.77
CA ALA A 311 35.28 10.32 21.57
C ALA A 311 35.94 9.07 22.18
N VAL A 312 36.77 8.36 21.40
CA VAL A 312 37.58 7.22 21.88
C VAL A 312 38.57 7.67 22.97
N SER A 313 39.26 8.79 22.77
CA SER A 313 40.21 9.32 23.76
C SER A 313 39.52 9.70 25.07
N LEU A 314 38.35 10.34 25.01
CA LEU A 314 37.56 10.69 26.20
C LEU A 314 37.07 9.45 26.95
N LEU A 315 36.62 8.42 26.22
CA LEU A 315 36.19 7.16 26.83
C LEU A 315 37.36 6.51 27.60
N ARG A 316 38.53 6.40 26.96
CA ARG A 316 39.73 5.83 27.57
C ARG A 316 40.25 6.67 28.73
N ALA A 317 40.14 8.00 28.64
CA ALA A 317 40.51 8.90 29.74
C ALA A 317 39.60 8.68 30.96
N GLY A 318 38.31 8.46 30.76
CA GLY A 318 37.38 8.04 31.80
C GLY A 318 37.72 6.68 32.43
N GLN A 319 38.56 5.87 31.78
CA GLN A 319 39.07 4.58 32.25
C GLN A 319 40.51 4.65 32.78
N GLY A 320 41.09 5.85 32.89
CA GLY A 320 42.42 6.07 33.49
C GLY A 320 43.58 6.24 32.50
N ALA A 321 43.31 6.35 31.19
CA ALA A 321 44.34 6.74 30.21
C ALA A 321 44.56 8.27 30.19
N ASP A 322 45.69 8.72 29.66
CA ASP A 322 45.92 10.15 29.44
C ASP A 322 45.06 10.65 28.26
N PHE A 323 44.30 11.73 28.49
CA PHE A 323 43.56 12.39 27.41
C PHE A 323 44.52 13.11 26.47
N GLN A 324 44.36 12.88 25.16
CA GLN A 324 45.07 13.63 24.13
C GLN A 324 44.07 14.09 23.08
N THR A 325 44.09 15.38 22.74
CA THR A 325 43.32 15.89 21.62
C THR A 325 43.88 15.30 20.33
N VAL A 326 43.09 14.46 19.66
CA VAL A 326 43.56 13.72 18.48
C VAL A 326 43.27 14.53 17.22
N ARG A 327 44.22 15.39 16.83
CA ARG A 327 44.25 15.93 15.46
C ARG A 327 44.93 14.88 14.60
N GLY A 328 44.14 14.09 13.87
CA GLY A 328 44.59 12.88 13.17
C GLY A 328 45.92 13.04 12.41
N ALA A 329 46.66 11.94 12.25
CA ALA A 329 48.05 11.95 11.78
C ALA A 329 48.22 12.69 10.43
N PRO A 330 49.38 13.35 10.20
CA PRO A 330 49.72 13.85 8.88
C PRO A 330 49.80 12.70 7.89
N VAL A 331 49.32 12.93 6.67
CA VAL A 331 49.30 11.92 5.62
C VAL A 331 50.50 12.11 4.70
N THR A 332 51.28 11.04 4.52
CA THR A 332 52.37 10.97 3.54
C THR A 332 52.00 9.98 2.44
N VAL A 333 52.19 10.36 1.19
CA VAL A 333 52.14 9.40 0.08
C VAL A 333 53.29 8.40 0.20
N GLY A 334 53.05 7.15 -0.20
CA GLY A 334 54.05 6.08 -0.12
C GLY A 334 55.30 6.38 -0.97
N PRO A 335 56.45 5.75 -0.66
CA PRO A 335 57.73 6.04 -1.32
C PRO A 335 57.73 5.73 -2.82
N ASP A 336 56.85 4.84 -3.28
CA ASP A 336 56.74 4.40 -4.69
C ASP A 336 55.75 5.24 -5.51
N ILE A 337 55.14 6.27 -4.91
CA ILE A 337 54.19 7.16 -5.58
C ILE A 337 54.87 8.50 -5.83
N GLU A 338 54.94 8.90 -7.10
CA GLU A 338 55.48 10.21 -7.51
C GLU A 338 54.36 11.25 -7.60
N PRO A 339 54.26 12.23 -6.70
CA PRO A 339 53.26 13.29 -6.79
C PRO A 339 53.45 14.15 -8.05
N PHE A 340 52.37 14.78 -8.48
CA PHE A 340 52.44 15.89 -9.43
C PHE A 340 53.13 17.10 -8.78
N LEU A 341 53.86 17.84 -9.59
CA LEU A 341 54.37 19.14 -9.21
C LEU A 341 53.23 20.17 -9.22
N PRO A 342 53.25 21.17 -8.31
CA PRO A 342 52.23 22.22 -8.26
C PRO A 342 52.00 22.92 -9.61
N GLN A 343 53.04 23.03 -10.44
CA GLN A 343 53.01 23.69 -11.75
C GLN A 343 52.32 22.85 -12.84
N GLU A 344 52.07 21.55 -12.61
CA GLU A 344 51.31 20.71 -13.55
C GLU A 344 49.80 21.05 -13.52
N GLU A 345 49.35 21.72 -12.45
CA GLU A 345 47.98 22.22 -12.25
C GLU A 345 46.90 21.13 -12.38
N MET A 346 47.20 19.94 -11.85
CA MET A 346 46.27 18.81 -11.91
C MET A 346 45.05 19.02 -11.01
N ARG A 347 43.92 18.48 -11.45
CA ARG A 347 42.61 18.58 -10.81
C ARG A 347 42.23 17.32 -10.05
N ILE A 348 41.38 17.51 -9.05
CA ILE A 348 40.79 16.45 -8.24
C ILE A 348 39.30 16.38 -8.61
N LYS A 349 38.83 15.20 -9.00
CA LYS A 349 37.42 14.92 -9.27
C LYS A 349 36.90 13.87 -8.30
N GLY A 350 35.94 14.24 -7.46
CA GLY A 350 35.34 13.41 -6.42
C GLY A 350 33.97 12.90 -6.80
N TYR A 351 33.74 11.59 -6.71
CA TYR A 351 32.46 10.94 -7.01
C TYR A 351 31.98 10.10 -5.83
N TYR A 352 31.29 10.77 -4.91
CA TYR A 352 30.85 10.18 -3.65
C TYR A 352 29.45 9.60 -3.76
N SER A 353 29.22 8.47 -3.08
CA SER A 353 27.91 7.88 -2.85
C SER A 353 27.27 8.38 -1.55
N GLY A 354 28.08 8.80 -0.58
CA GLY A 354 27.65 9.34 0.71
C GLY A 354 27.72 10.86 0.78
N GLY A 355 26.57 11.52 0.84
CA GLY A 355 26.51 12.98 0.81
C GLY A 355 27.22 13.72 1.94
N THR A 356 27.34 13.12 3.14
CA THR A 356 28.12 13.74 4.24
C THR A 356 29.63 13.66 3.99
N LEU A 357 30.10 12.54 3.42
CA LEU A 357 31.49 12.36 3.04
C LEU A 357 31.86 13.32 1.90
N ALA A 358 30.95 13.49 0.93
CA ALA A 358 31.09 14.46 -0.15
C ALA A 358 31.19 15.90 0.40
N GLU A 359 30.36 16.26 1.37
CA GLU A 359 30.35 17.58 2.01
C GLU A 359 31.67 17.85 2.77
N GLU A 360 32.12 16.91 3.60
CA GLU A 360 33.40 17.03 4.31
C GLU A 360 34.57 17.14 3.31
N ALA A 361 34.55 16.33 2.24
CA ALA A 361 35.56 16.40 1.19
C ALA A 361 35.59 17.75 0.49
N ALA A 362 34.43 18.32 0.16
CA ALA A 362 34.33 19.65 -0.42
C ALA A 362 34.86 20.75 0.51
N ILE A 363 34.57 20.67 1.82
CA ILE A 363 35.05 21.63 2.83
C ILE A 363 36.58 21.55 2.95
N LEU A 364 37.12 20.35 3.14
CA LEU A 364 38.56 20.13 3.30
C LEU A 364 39.32 20.50 2.03
N LEU A 365 38.82 20.11 0.86
CA LEU A 365 39.46 20.44 -0.43
C LEU A 365 39.45 21.96 -0.69
N SER A 366 38.33 22.63 -0.42
CA SER A 366 38.23 24.09 -0.57
C SER A 366 39.23 24.81 0.31
N ARG A 367 39.33 24.40 1.58
CA ARG A 367 40.28 24.99 2.52
C ARG A 367 41.73 24.72 2.14
N GLY A 368 42.06 23.50 1.72
CA GLY A 368 43.42 23.10 1.35
C GLY A 368 43.94 23.81 0.10
N LEU A 369 43.03 24.22 -0.79
CA LEU A 369 43.35 24.95 -2.02
C LEU A 369 43.11 26.46 -1.92
N GLY A 370 42.59 26.96 -0.79
CA GLY A 370 42.21 28.37 -0.64
C GLY A 370 41.05 28.79 -1.55
N LEU A 371 40.14 27.87 -1.89
CA LEU A 371 38.99 28.10 -2.74
C LEU A 371 37.79 28.56 -1.91
N VAL A 372 36.99 29.46 -2.48
CA VAL A 372 35.69 29.81 -1.93
C VAL A 372 34.67 28.84 -2.50
N GLN A 373 33.95 28.13 -1.63
CA GLN A 373 32.82 27.30 -2.07
C GLN A 373 31.79 28.18 -2.80
N LYS A 374 31.62 27.96 -4.10
CA LYS A 374 30.51 28.47 -4.88
C LYS A 374 29.64 27.28 -5.28
N GLY A 375 28.85 26.75 -4.35
CA GLY A 375 27.94 25.66 -4.67
C GLY A 375 26.75 26.18 -5.47
N HIS A 376 26.67 25.89 -6.77
CA HIS A 376 25.49 26.24 -7.57
C HIS A 376 25.14 25.17 -8.63
N GLY A 377 24.41 24.13 -8.22
CA GLY A 377 23.51 23.31 -9.06
C GLY A 377 24.01 21.93 -9.54
N ARG A 378 23.09 20.96 -9.69
CA ARG A 378 23.28 19.56 -10.19
C ARG A 378 24.10 18.59 -9.30
N GLY A 379 23.93 18.63 -7.98
CA GLY A 379 24.60 17.67 -7.07
C GLY A 379 26.11 17.90 -6.86
N HIS A 380 26.64 19.02 -7.36
CA HIS A 380 27.98 19.48 -7.06
C HIS A 380 28.06 20.02 -5.62
N LYS A 381 28.98 19.48 -4.82
CA LYS A 381 29.42 20.02 -3.52
C LYS A 381 30.58 20.99 -3.68
N LEU A 382 31.41 20.77 -4.70
CA LEU A 382 32.45 21.69 -5.13
C LEU A 382 32.50 21.70 -6.66
N ASP A 383 32.55 22.89 -7.24
CA ASP A 383 32.93 23.13 -8.63
C ASP A 383 33.68 24.45 -8.68
N CYS A 384 35.01 24.38 -8.57
CA CYS A 384 35.84 25.57 -8.57
C CYS A 384 37.23 25.28 -9.13
N CYS A 385 37.68 26.11 -10.06
CA CYS A 385 39.01 26.01 -10.67
C CYS A 385 39.31 24.62 -11.27
N GLY A 386 38.27 23.94 -11.78
CA GLY A 386 38.35 22.58 -12.36
C GLY A 386 38.39 21.45 -11.33
N HIS A 387 38.37 21.75 -10.03
CA HIS A 387 38.19 20.74 -8.97
C HIS A 387 36.70 20.53 -8.75
N GLU A 388 36.28 19.26 -8.74
CA GLU A 388 34.87 18.86 -8.67
C GLU A 388 34.67 17.86 -7.53
N ILE A 389 33.62 18.01 -6.74
CA ILE A 389 33.14 16.98 -5.81
C ILE A 389 31.64 16.82 -6.03
N PHE A 390 31.22 15.61 -6.36
CA PHE A 390 29.82 15.24 -6.57
C PHE A 390 29.29 14.37 -5.44
N ASP A 391 28.06 14.67 -5.03
CA ASP A 391 27.21 13.78 -4.27
C ASP A 391 26.29 13.03 -5.25
N LEU A 392 26.69 11.82 -5.64
CA LEU A 392 25.90 10.98 -6.55
C LEU A 392 24.64 10.41 -5.88
N GLY A 393 24.53 10.52 -4.55
CA GLY A 393 23.35 10.12 -3.79
C GLY A 393 22.22 11.14 -3.82
N ASP A 394 22.50 12.37 -4.26
CA ASP A 394 21.52 13.46 -4.38
C ASP A 394 20.35 13.08 -5.32
N ASP A 395 19.15 13.56 -4.98
CA ASP A 395 17.89 13.27 -5.69
C ASP A 395 17.97 13.50 -7.20
N ILE A 396 18.80 14.44 -7.63
CA ILE A 396 19.01 14.76 -9.05
C ILE A 396 19.57 13.54 -9.81
N PHE A 397 20.38 12.69 -9.15
CA PHE A 397 21.01 11.51 -9.73
C PHE A 397 20.28 10.20 -9.44
N THR A 398 19.40 10.18 -8.44
CA THR A 398 18.66 8.99 -7.98
C THR A 398 17.18 8.99 -8.40
N ARG A 399 16.72 10.05 -9.08
CA ARG A 399 15.36 10.08 -9.64
C ARG A 399 15.18 9.01 -10.73
N GLY A 400 14.49 7.93 -10.37
CA GLY A 400 14.21 6.81 -11.27
C GLY A 400 15.34 5.79 -11.40
N THR A 401 16.39 5.91 -10.57
CA THR A 401 17.57 5.02 -10.52
C THR A 401 17.89 4.66 -9.07
N PRO A 402 18.34 3.42 -8.76
CA PRO A 402 18.69 3.06 -7.39
C PRO A 402 19.83 3.93 -6.85
N HIS A 403 19.86 4.13 -5.52
CA HIS A 403 20.93 4.89 -4.87
C HIS A 403 22.32 4.26 -5.15
N PRO A 404 23.38 5.06 -5.42
CA PRO A 404 24.70 4.56 -5.83
C PRO A 404 25.43 3.72 -4.76
N MET A 405 25.00 3.76 -3.50
CA MET A 405 25.49 2.84 -2.47
C MET A 405 25.03 1.40 -2.68
N ILE A 406 23.90 1.21 -3.36
CA ILE A 406 23.29 -0.11 -3.61
C ILE A 406 23.80 -0.67 -4.95
N VAL A 407 23.82 0.17 -6.00
CA VAL A 407 24.06 -0.27 -7.38
C VAL A 407 25.14 0.60 -8.04
N PRO A 408 26.17 0.01 -8.68
CA PRO A 408 27.38 0.75 -9.05
C PRO A 408 27.31 1.52 -10.37
N GLU A 409 26.30 1.36 -11.21
CA GLU A 409 26.32 1.82 -12.62
C GLU A 409 26.56 3.31 -12.75
N LYS A 410 25.88 4.11 -11.91
CA LYS A 410 26.06 5.57 -11.95
C LYS A 410 27.46 5.97 -11.54
N ARG A 411 28.06 5.24 -10.59
CA ARG A 411 29.44 5.46 -10.16
C ARG A 411 30.42 5.16 -11.28
N LEU A 412 30.20 4.06 -12.00
CA LEU A 412 31.01 3.67 -13.15
C LEU A 412 30.97 4.74 -14.24
N GLU A 413 29.78 5.24 -14.60
CA GLU A 413 29.60 6.31 -15.59
C GLU A 413 30.43 7.56 -15.24
N TRP A 414 30.33 8.03 -13.99
CA TRP A 414 31.05 9.23 -13.55
C TRP A 414 32.55 9.01 -13.40
N ILE A 415 32.99 7.85 -12.92
CA ILE A 415 34.41 7.51 -12.88
C ILE A 415 35.00 7.50 -14.31
N TRP A 416 34.26 7.04 -15.31
CA TRP A 416 34.67 7.14 -16.72
C TRP A 416 34.76 8.59 -17.22
N SER A 417 33.83 9.47 -16.81
CA SER A 417 33.83 10.89 -17.21
C SER A 417 35.09 11.64 -16.78
N ALA A 418 35.82 11.17 -15.76
CA ALA A 418 37.11 11.76 -15.35
C ALA A 418 38.16 11.78 -16.47
N LEU A 419 38.02 10.89 -17.46
CA LEU A 419 38.91 10.86 -18.62
C LEU A 419 38.69 12.01 -19.61
N GLU A 420 37.50 12.64 -19.60
CA GLU A 420 37.15 13.72 -20.53
C GLU A 420 37.99 14.97 -20.32
N ASP A 421 38.45 15.20 -19.08
CA ASP A 421 39.37 16.28 -18.73
C ASP A 421 40.79 15.74 -18.57
N GLU A 422 41.68 16.09 -19.50
CA GLU A 422 43.10 15.72 -19.49
C GLU A 422 43.86 16.24 -18.26
N LYS A 423 43.35 17.30 -17.61
CA LYS A 423 43.93 17.86 -16.38
C LYS A 423 43.49 17.13 -15.11
N THR A 424 42.61 16.13 -15.19
CA THR A 424 42.30 15.30 -14.00
C THR A 424 43.52 14.47 -13.62
N GLY A 425 44.04 14.67 -12.41
CA GLY A 425 45.17 13.94 -11.86
C GLY A 425 44.79 12.98 -10.73
N VAL A 426 43.67 13.22 -10.06
CA VAL A 426 43.14 12.35 -9.00
C VAL A 426 41.63 12.16 -9.16
N VAL A 427 41.19 10.91 -9.12
CA VAL A 427 39.79 10.52 -8.91
C VAL A 427 39.62 10.08 -7.46
N LEU A 428 38.77 10.79 -6.72
CA LEU A 428 38.47 10.55 -5.31
C LEU A 428 37.07 9.95 -5.17
N PHE A 429 36.89 8.92 -4.36
CA PHE A 429 35.57 8.30 -4.15
C PHE A 429 35.50 7.56 -2.82
N ASP A 430 34.30 7.20 -2.39
CA ASP A 430 34.03 6.44 -1.16
C ASP A 430 33.60 4.99 -1.46
N VAL A 431 33.88 4.05 -0.58
CA VAL A 431 33.33 2.70 -0.63
C VAL A 431 32.69 2.43 0.72
N VAL A 432 31.39 2.67 0.81
CA VAL A 432 30.61 2.51 2.03
C VAL A 432 30.11 1.06 2.14
N LEU A 433 30.49 0.38 3.22
CA LEU A 433 30.09 -0.99 3.54
C LEU A 433 28.93 -1.00 4.54
N GLY A 434 28.50 -2.21 4.92
CA GLY A 434 27.43 -2.42 5.89
C GLY A 434 26.12 -2.87 5.25
N PHE A 435 25.09 -3.00 6.08
CA PHE A 435 23.78 -3.44 5.63
C PHE A 435 23.17 -2.46 4.63
N GLY A 436 22.41 -2.97 3.67
CA GLY A 436 21.80 -2.18 2.59
C GLY A 436 22.74 -1.76 1.45
N ALA A 437 24.06 -1.69 1.67
CA ALA A 437 25.03 -1.36 0.64
C ALA A 437 25.29 -2.55 -0.32
N CYS A 438 25.91 -2.27 -1.47
CA CYS A 438 26.33 -3.27 -2.45
C CYS A 438 27.14 -4.41 -1.80
N SER A 439 26.91 -5.65 -2.23
CA SER A 439 27.59 -6.83 -1.67
C SER A 439 29.08 -6.90 -2.02
N ASP A 440 29.48 -6.33 -3.16
CA ASP A 440 30.88 -6.26 -3.59
C ASP A 440 31.14 -5.04 -4.49
N MET A 441 31.24 -3.86 -3.86
CA MET A 441 31.49 -2.60 -4.58
C MET A 441 32.91 -2.55 -5.18
N ALA A 442 33.93 -3.05 -4.46
CA ALA A 442 35.30 -3.10 -4.99
C ALA A 442 35.39 -3.96 -6.25
N GLY A 443 34.76 -5.13 -6.27
CA GLY A 443 34.70 -6.00 -7.45
C GLY A 443 33.99 -5.33 -8.63
N ALA A 444 32.87 -4.65 -8.37
CA ALA A 444 32.12 -3.90 -9.39
C ALA A 444 32.94 -2.77 -10.03
N LEU A 445 33.74 -2.03 -9.24
CA LEU A 445 34.57 -0.93 -9.75
C LEU A 445 35.90 -1.40 -10.38
N SER A 446 36.37 -2.60 -10.02
CA SER A 446 37.69 -3.13 -10.36
C SER A 446 38.03 -3.08 -11.86
N GLN A 447 37.12 -3.55 -12.71
CA GLN A 447 37.38 -3.62 -14.16
C GLN A 447 37.49 -2.21 -14.76
N CYS A 448 36.56 -1.32 -14.41
CA CYS A 448 36.54 0.07 -14.87
C CYS A 448 37.85 0.79 -14.50
N ILE A 449 38.31 0.66 -13.25
CA ILE A 449 39.55 1.30 -12.78
C ILE A 449 40.76 0.76 -13.55
N ARG A 450 40.86 -0.56 -13.77
CA ARG A 450 41.97 -1.16 -14.53
C ARG A 450 42.00 -0.70 -15.99
N GLU A 451 40.84 -0.63 -16.64
CA GLU A 451 40.74 -0.17 -18.04
C GLU A 451 41.09 1.31 -18.18
N ILE A 452 40.62 2.17 -17.27
CA ILE A 452 40.98 3.60 -17.27
C ILE A 452 42.49 3.78 -17.09
N LYS A 453 43.10 3.07 -16.14
CA LYS A 453 44.56 3.14 -15.90
C LYS A 453 45.35 2.68 -17.12
N GLU A 454 44.94 1.59 -17.76
CA GLU A 454 45.60 1.10 -18.98
C GLU A 454 45.49 2.11 -20.12
N ARG A 455 44.34 2.78 -20.26
CA ARG A 455 44.15 3.85 -21.26
C ARG A 455 45.03 5.06 -20.98
N CYS A 456 45.10 5.53 -19.73
CA CYS A 456 46.00 6.61 -19.32
C CYS A 456 47.47 6.26 -19.58
N ARG A 457 47.87 5.02 -19.25
CA ARG A 457 49.24 4.52 -19.51
C ARG A 457 49.60 4.57 -20.99
N LYS A 458 48.70 4.12 -21.88
CA LYS A 458 48.89 4.18 -23.34
C LYS A 458 48.99 5.62 -23.87
N GLN A 459 48.39 6.57 -23.19
CA GLN A 459 48.44 8.00 -23.52
C GLN A 459 49.62 8.74 -22.88
N GLY A 460 50.44 8.07 -22.06
CA GLY A 460 51.50 8.72 -21.28
C GLY A 460 50.98 9.65 -20.18
N ARG A 461 49.72 9.50 -19.77
CA ARG A 461 49.05 10.31 -18.75
C ARG A 461 49.12 9.60 -17.39
N ARG A 462 49.43 10.35 -16.33
CA ARG A 462 49.31 9.89 -14.94
C ARG A 462 47.90 10.20 -14.40
N LEU A 463 47.30 9.25 -13.69
CA LEU A 463 46.01 9.41 -13.01
C LEU A 463 46.00 8.51 -11.77
N TYR A 464 45.72 9.08 -10.61
CA TYR A 464 45.62 8.35 -9.34
C TYR A 464 44.16 8.15 -8.93
N PHE A 465 43.88 7.01 -8.31
CA PHE A 465 42.59 6.72 -7.69
C PHE A 465 42.80 6.67 -6.19
N VAL A 466 41.99 7.43 -5.44
CA VAL A 466 42.02 7.47 -3.97
C VAL A 466 40.62 7.11 -3.47
N ALA A 467 40.54 6.16 -2.56
CA ALA A 467 39.27 5.70 -2.01
C ALA A 467 39.22 5.83 -0.49
N ASP A 468 38.13 6.36 0.04
CA ASP A 468 37.77 6.19 1.45
C ASP A 468 37.02 4.87 1.65
N LEU A 469 37.54 3.95 2.45
CA LEU A 469 36.86 2.69 2.78
C LEU A 469 36.09 2.82 4.11
N CYS A 470 34.85 3.31 4.00
CA CYS A 470 33.94 3.50 5.13
C CYS A 470 33.26 2.17 5.51
N GLY A 471 33.88 1.42 6.41
CA GLY A 471 33.31 0.18 6.95
C GLY A 471 34.04 -0.37 8.15
N THR A 472 33.43 -1.37 8.77
CA THR A 472 33.92 -2.10 9.95
C THR A 472 34.46 -3.47 9.57
N PRO A 473 35.39 -4.05 10.35
CA PRO A 473 35.84 -5.43 10.16
C PRO A 473 34.70 -6.47 10.23
N GLU A 474 33.61 -6.16 10.92
CA GLU A 474 32.46 -7.04 11.13
C GLU A 474 31.39 -6.98 10.01
N ASP A 475 31.55 -6.08 9.02
CA ASP A 475 30.60 -5.93 7.92
C ASP A 475 30.58 -7.15 6.98
N ILE A 476 29.40 -7.44 6.43
CA ILE A 476 29.11 -8.65 5.64
C ILE A 476 29.92 -8.73 4.34
N GLN A 477 30.33 -7.60 3.77
CA GLN A 477 31.13 -7.51 2.55
C GLN A 477 32.59 -7.92 2.77
N GLY A 478 33.06 -7.96 4.03
CA GLY A 478 34.45 -8.24 4.39
C GLY A 478 35.38 -7.08 4.08
N TYR A 479 35.60 -6.19 5.07
CA TYR A 479 36.47 -5.01 4.95
C TYR A 479 37.85 -5.30 4.35
N SER A 480 38.56 -6.30 4.88
CA SER A 480 39.91 -6.65 4.42
C SER A 480 39.93 -7.14 2.97
N ALA A 481 38.89 -7.86 2.53
CA ALA A 481 38.79 -8.34 1.16
C ALA A 481 38.57 -7.18 0.17
N GLN A 482 37.65 -6.26 0.51
CA GLN A 482 37.40 -5.03 -0.26
C GLN A 482 38.66 -4.17 -0.37
N LYS A 483 39.38 -3.94 0.75
CA LYS A 483 40.64 -3.19 0.79
C LYS A 483 41.69 -3.79 -0.14
N VAL A 484 41.97 -5.09 0.01
CA VAL A 484 42.97 -5.80 -0.80
C VAL A 484 42.61 -5.78 -2.29
N GLN A 485 41.34 -5.88 -2.65
CA GLN A 485 40.90 -5.83 -4.03
C GLN A 485 41.18 -4.45 -4.66
N LEU A 486 40.79 -3.37 -3.99
CA LEU A 486 41.04 -2.01 -4.45
C LEU A 486 42.55 -1.71 -4.57
N GLU A 487 43.35 -2.12 -3.59
CA GLU A 487 44.81 -1.97 -3.61
C GLU A 487 45.45 -2.73 -4.78
N LYS A 488 44.97 -3.93 -5.11
CA LYS A 488 45.42 -4.71 -6.29
C LYS A 488 45.13 -4.02 -7.61
N ASP A 489 44.01 -3.30 -7.69
CA ASP A 489 43.68 -2.45 -8.86
C ASP A 489 44.50 -1.14 -8.87
N GLY A 490 45.31 -0.93 -7.82
CA GLY A 490 46.20 0.19 -7.60
C GLY A 490 45.45 1.48 -7.28
N VAL A 491 44.38 1.35 -6.51
CA VAL A 491 43.72 2.44 -5.77
C VAL A 491 44.47 2.64 -4.45
N ILE A 492 44.66 3.90 -4.04
CA ILE A 492 45.19 4.24 -2.73
C ILE A 492 44.03 4.25 -1.75
N VAL A 493 43.92 3.22 -0.92
CA VAL A 493 42.83 3.05 0.03
C VAL A 493 43.18 3.72 1.36
N CYS A 494 42.37 4.69 1.75
CA CYS A 494 42.48 5.43 3.00
C CYS A 494 41.48 4.92 4.03
N GLU A 495 41.82 5.09 5.31
CA GLU A 495 41.01 4.62 6.44
C GLU A 495 40.12 5.71 7.01
N SER A 496 40.05 6.88 6.37
CA SER A 496 39.02 7.87 6.63
C SER A 496 38.88 8.81 5.44
N ASN A 497 37.72 9.46 5.34
CA ASN A 497 37.48 10.46 4.31
C ASN A 497 38.45 11.64 4.41
N ARG A 498 38.78 12.09 5.62
CA ARG A 498 39.82 13.10 5.86
C ARG A 498 41.16 12.65 5.26
N GLN A 499 41.60 11.43 5.54
CA GLN A 499 42.86 10.91 4.99
C GLN A 499 42.82 10.85 3.47
N ALA A 500 41.70 10.44 2.87
CA ALA A 500 41.53 10.36 1.42
C ALA A 500 41.70 11.74 0.75
N VAL A 501 41.09 12.78 1.31
CA VAL A 501 41.22 14.16 0.80
C VAL A 501 42.65 14.68 0.96
N LEU A 502 43.29 14.44 2.11
CA LEU A 502 44.67 14.86 2.34
C LEU A 502 45.66 14.13 1.41
N THR A 503 45.45 12.84 1.13
CA THR A 503 46.20 12.10 0.11
C THR A 503 46.01 12.73 -1.27
N ALA A 504 44.77 13.04 -1.66
CA ALA A 504 44.49 13.66 -2.95
C ALA A 504 45.20 15.02 -3.12
N LEU A 505 45.19 15.85 -2.08
CA LEU A 505 45.92 17.12 -2.03
C LEU A 505 47.44 16.94 -2.15
N ALA A 506 48.00 15.97 -1.42
CA ALA A 506 49.41 15.63 -1.52
C ALA A 506 49.81 15.16 -2.92
N LEU A 507 48.96 14.35 -3.58
CA LEU A 507 49.21 13.84 -4.92
C LEU A 507 49.27 14.93 -5.99
N ILE A 508 48.49 16.01 -5.87
CA ILE A 508 48.55 17.15 -6.80
C ILE A 508 49.64 18.18 -6.44
N GLY A 509 50.56 17.83 -5.53
CA GLY A 509 51.68 18.68 -5.13
C GLY A 509 51.32 19.75 -4.10
N ARG A 510 50.13 19.70 -3.50
CA ARG A 510 49.66 20.67 -2.50
C ARG A 510 49.39 20.00 -1.15
N PRO A 511 50.39 19.38 -0.51
CA PRO A 511 50.19 18.68 0.75
C PRO A 511 49.68 19.65 1.82
N TRP A 512 48.72 19.19 2.61
CA TRP A 512 48.21 19.97 3.72
C TRP A 512 49.26 20.07 4.82
N ILE A 513 49.76 21.27 5.07
CA ILE A 513 50.64 21.56 6.19
C ILE A 513 49.75 22.14 7.30
N PRO A 514 49.58 21.47 8.45
CA PRO A 514 48.83 22.03 9.56
C PRO A 514 49.44 23.39 9.95
N GLU A 515 48.61 24.44 10.00
CA GLU A 515 49.05 25.72 10.57
C GLU A 515 49.51 25.46 12.01
N ALA A 516 50.74 25.87 12.33
CA ALA A 516 51.25 25.87 13.69
C ALA A 516 50.52 26.93 14.53
N LYS A 517 49.24 26.72 14.83
CA LYS A 517 48.58 27.41 15.94
C LYS A 517 49.10 26.77 17.23
N LYS A 518 49.56 27.63 18.15
CA LYS A 518 50.13 27.27 19.45
C LYS A 518 49.39 26.10 20.08
N GLU A 519 50.16 25.12 20.56
CA GLU A 519 49.66 24.05 21.41
C GLU A 519 48.67 24.61 22.44
N PRO A 520 47.50 23.98 22.62
CA PRO A 520 46.64 24.34 23.74
C PRO A 520 47.44 24.09 25.03
N ASP A 521 47.54 25.14 25.85
CA ASP A 521 48.18 25.09 27.15
C ASP A 521 47.61 23.92 27.95
N SER A 522 48.50 23.13 28.54
CA SER A 522 48.33 21.87 29.28
C SER A 522 47.38 21.89 30.51
N ARG A 523 46.38 22.77 30.54
CA ARG A 523 45.54 23.07 31.72
C ARG A 523 44.13 22.49 31.72
N HIS A 524 43.87 21.41 30.99
CA HIS A 524 42.65 20.62 31.25
C HIS A 524 42.95 19.57 32.33
N GLN A 525 43.17 20.03 33.56
CA GLN A 525 43.05 19.15 34.72
C GLN A 525 41.60 18.66 34.77
N ALA A 526 41.40 17.34 34.83
CA ALA A 526 40.10 16.73 35.05
C ALA A 526 39.45 17.34 36.32
N VAL A 527 38.46 18.20 36.13
CA VAL A 527 37.69 18.76 37.25
C VAL A 527 36.61 17.75 37.59
N VAL A 528 36.60 17.31 38.86
CA VAL A 528 35.53 16.50 39.44
C VAL A 528 34.20 17.26 39.29
N MET A 529 33.26 16.67 38.55
CA MET A 529 31.95 17.24 38.27
C MET A 529 31.15 17.49 39.56
N LYS A 530 30.73 18.75 39.78
CA LYS A 530 29.62 19.04 40.70
C LYS A 530 28.31 18.61 40.01
N LYS A 531 27.42 17.94 40.75
CA LYS A 531 26.06 17.58 40.32
C LYS A 531 25.37 18.80 39.68
N ALA A 532 25.10 18.73 38.39
CA ALA A 532 24.16 19.61 37.72
C ALA A 532 22.72 19.27 38.15
N GLU A 533 21.85 20.27 38.21
CA GLU A 533 20.42 20.07 38.48
C GLU A 533 19.77 19.27 37.33
N GLU A 534 18.97 18.27 37.69
CA GLU A 534 18.32 17.32 36.77
C GLU A 534 17.55 18.08 35.67
N SER A 535 17.82 17.74 34.41
CA SER A 535 17.01 18.23 33.30
C SER A 535 15.61 17.62 33.44
N GLY A 536 14.60 18.45 33.70
CA GLY A 536 13.25 18.04 34.11
C GLY A 536 12.39 17.33 33.04
N PHE A 537 13.00 16.62 32.08
CA PHE A 537 12.31 15.84 31.06
C PHE A 537 12.68 14.35 31.19
N ALA A 538 11.76 13.54 31.70
CA ALA A 538 11.97 12.10 31.86
C ALA A 538 11.76 11.38 30.51
N VAL A 539 12.71 10.53 30.11
CA VAL A 539 12.54 9.62 28.96
C VAL A 539 11.35 8.69 29.24
N SER A 540 10.46 8.53 28.26
CA SER A 540 9.30 7.66 28.40
C SER A 540 9.73 6.19 28.51
N LYS A 541 8.88 5.34 29.11
CA LYS A 541 9.14 3.89 29.16
C LYS A 541 9.17 3.26 27.77
N GLN A 542 8.36 3.77 26.84
CA GLN A 542 8.26 3.30 25.47
C GLN A 542 9.53 3.60 24.67
N MET A 543 10.06 4.81 24.83
CA MET A 543 11.32 5.20 24.21
C MET A 543 12.47 4.39 24.82
N ALA A 544 12.54 4.24 26.14
CA ALA A 544 13.56 3.41 26.79
C ALA A 544 13.48 1.92 26.39
N GLY A 545 12.25 1.40 26.21
CA GLY A 545 11.98 0.03 25.77
C GLY A 545 12.68 -0.32 24.46
N LEU A 546 12.60 0.57 23.46
CA LEU A 546 13.23 0.42 22.14
C LEU A 546 14.72 0.09 22.20
N PHE A 547 15.41 0.56 23.25
CA PHE A 547 16.86 0.46 23.38
C PHE A 547 17.33 -0.63 24.36
N SER A 548 16.39 -1.27 25.07
CA SER A 548 16.67 -2.23 26.15
C SER A 548 16.80 -3.69 25.70
N GLY A 549 16.51 -3.99 24.43
CA GLY A 549 16.54 -5.34 23.86
C GLY A 549 16.44 -5.36 22.32
N HIS A 550 16.06 -6.51 21.76
CA HIS A 550 15.74 -6.63 20.34
C HIS A 550 14.32 -6.10 20.10
N PRO A 551 14.13 -5.07 19.25
CA PRO A 551 12.81 -4.53 18.97
C PRO A 551 11.91 -5.52 18.20
N SER A 552 10.60 -5.38 18.39
CA SER A 552 9.56 -6.05 17.61
C SER A 552 9.14 -5.11 16.49
N VAL A 553 9.53 -5.44 15.25
CA VAL A 553 9.49 -4.53 14.12
C VAL A 553 8.42 -4.88 13.11
N ILE A 554 7.58 -3.90 12.77
CA ILE A 554 6.76 -3.92 11.55
C ILE A 554 7.53 -3.20 10.44
N ASN A 555 8.02 -3.97 9.47
CA ASN A 555 8.73 -3.43 8.30
C ASN A 555 7.74 -3.12 7.17
N ILE A 556 7.70 -1.87 6.72
CA ILE A 556 6.78 -1.36 5.70
C ILE A 556 7.61 -0.83 4.53
N GLY A 557 7.44 -1.45 3.35
CA GLY A 557 8.24 -1.16 2.16
C GLY A 557 9.28 -2.25 1.87
N LEU A 558 10.54 -1.88 1.70
CA LEU A 558 11.63 -2.74 1.26
C LEU A 558 11.81 -3.95 2.18
N LYS A 559 11.59 -5.16 1.64
CA LYS A 559 11.78 -6.42 2.37
C LYS A 559 13.19 -6.57 2.94
N GLY A 560 14.20 -6.11 2.20
CA GLY A 560 15.61 -6.20 2.61
C GLY A 560 15.88 -5.59 3.99
N PHE A 561 15.21 -4.50 4.37
CA PHE A 561 15.34 -3.93 5.71
C PHE A 561 14.78 -4.85 6.79
N GLY A 562 13.62 -5.49 6.54
CA GLY A 562 13.07 -6.51 7.41
C GLY A 562 14.03 -7.70 7.58
N GLU A 563 14.69 -8.14 6.51
CA GLU A 563 15.63 -9.27 6.57
C GLU A 563 16.89 -8.96 7.37
N VAL A 564 17.44 -7.75 7.23
CA VAL A 564 18.58 -7.27 8.03
C VAL A 564 18.23 -7.31 9.51
N LEU A 565 17.03 -6.84 9.87
CA LEU A 565 16.56 -6.84 11.25
C LEU A 565 16.33 -8.26 11.79
N SER A 566 15.76 -9.17 10.99
CA SER A 566 15.62 -10.58 11.40
C SER A 566 16.98 -11.23 11.63
N GLN A 567 17.97 -10.98 10.75
CA GLN A 567 19.33 -11.50 10.88
C GLN A 567 20.07 -10.92 12.09
N ALA A 568 19.70 -9.71 12.53
CA ALA A 568 20.20 -9.08 13.74
C ALA A 568 19.50 -9.59 15.02
N GLY A 569 18.52 -10.50 14.91
CA GLY A 569 17.84 -11.13 16.03
C GLY A 569 16.50 -10.49 16.43
N CYS A 570 15.98 -9.55 15.65
CA CYS A 570 14.68 -8.92 15.91
C CYS A 570 13.50 -9.81 15.49
N SER A 571 12.39 -9.71 16.22
CA SER A 571 11.10 -10.22 15.76
C SER A 571 10.56 -9.26 14.69
N THR A 572 10.44 -9.73 13.45
CA THR A 572 10.09 -8.88 12.32
C THR A 572 8.86 -9.40 11.58
N LEU A 573 7.89 -8.51 11.33
CA LEU A 573 6.75 -8.78 10.47
C LEU A 573 6.87 -7.92 9.21
N GLN A 574 6.76 -8.55 8.04
CA GLN A 574 6.72 -7.83 6.78
C GLN A 574 5.29 -7.34 6.50
N PHE A 575 5.10 -6.03 6.43
CA PHE A 575 3.89 -5.43 5.90
C PHE A 575 4.02 -5.35 4.37
N ASN A 576 3.22 -6.11 3.64
CA ASN A 576 3.18 -6.12 2.18
C ASN A 576 2.41 -4.91 1.66
N TRP A 577 3.01 -3.73 1.82
CA TRP A 577 2.37 -2.47 1.54
C TRP A 577 1.98 -2.33 0.07
N ARG A 578 0.80 -1.76 -0.18
CA ARG A 578 0.33 -1.33 -1.49
C ARG A 578 -0.34 0.04 -1.33
N PRO A 579 -0.30 0.91 -2.34
CA PRO A 579 -1.00 2.19 -2.30
C PRO A 579 -2.50 1.97 -2.01
N PRO A 580 -3.04 2.50 -0.91
CA PRO A 580 -4.46 2.41 -0.63
C PRO A 580 -5.28 3.05 -1.75
N ALA A 581 -6.49 2.56 -2.01
CA ALA A 581 -7.35 3.10 -3.08
C ALA A 581 -6.67 3.20 -4.46
N GLY A 582 -5.76 2.26 -4.74
CA GLY A 582 -4.95 2.27 -5.95
C GLY A 582 -4.07 3.51 -6.10
N GLY A 583 -3.69 4.18 -5.01
CA GLY A 583 -2.84 5.38 -5.07
C GLY A 583 -3.56 6.66 -5.50
N ASN A 584 -4.88 6.66 -5.61
CA ASN A 584 -5.65 7.88 -5.88
C ASN A 584 -5.71 8.75 -4.61
N ARG A 585 -4.96 9.86 -4.60
CA ARG A 585 -4.85 10.77 -3.44
C ARG A 585 -6.20 11.29 -2.93
N HIS A 586 -7.16 11.57 -3.82
CA HIS A 586 -8.47 12.07 -3.40
C HIS A 586 -9.25 11.00 -2.66
N LEU A 587 -9.22 9.76 -3.15
CA LEU A 587 -9.87 8.62 -2.50
C LEU A 587 -9.19 8.26 -1.18
N ILE A 588 -7.85 8.28 -1.12
CA ILE A 588 -7.10 8.06 0.13
C ILE A 588 -7.53 9.07 1.19
N LYS A 589 -7.57 10.37 0.83
CA LYS A 589 -8.06 11.43 1.74
C LYS A 589 -9.50 11.19 2.18
N ALA A 590 -10.39 10.80 1.26
CA ALA A 590 -11.79 10.54 1.60
C ALA A 590 -11.96 9.35 2.55
N VAL A 591 -11.28 8.23 2.28
CA VAL A 591 -11.28 7.04 3.15
C VAL A 591 -10.71 7.39 4.53
N ASN A 592 -9.57 8.07 4.59
CA ASN A 592 -8.92 8.48 5.84
C ASN A 592 -9.79 9.45 6.64
N PHE A 593 -10.44 10.40 5.97
CA PHE A 593 -11.38 11.31 6.61
C PHE A 593 -12.53 10.53 7.25
N LEU A 594 -13.20 9.66 6.49
CA LEU A 594 -14.36 8.89 6.95
C LEU A 594 -14.00 7.90 8.06
N SER A 595 -12.85 7.21 7.96
CA SER A 595 -12.41 6.21 8.94
C SER A 595 -12.10 6.82 10.31
N ARG A 596 -11.76 8.11 10.37
CA ARG A 596 -11.52 8.85 11.62
C ARG A 596 -12.80 9.40 12.26
N GLN A 597 -13.93 9.44 11.54
CA GLN A 597 -15.18 9.96 12.07
C GLN A 597 -15.85 8.96 13.02
N LYS A 598 -16.02 9.35 14.30
CA LYS A 598 -16.75 8.55 15.30
C LYS A 598 -18.18 8.22 14.86
N ARG A 599 -18.87 9.19 14.23
CA ARG A 599 -20.24 9.03 13.71
C ARG A 599 -20.33 7.92 12.65
N VAL A 600 -19.34 7.80 11.77
CA VAL A 600 -19.29 6.75 10.75
C VAL A 600 -19.15 5.38 11.41
N LYS A 601 -18.23 5.22 12.37
CA LYS A 601 -18.05 3.97 13.12
C LYS A 601 -19.32 3.55 13.87
N GLN A 602 -19.99 4.50 14.53
CA GLN A 602 -21.24 4.25 15.26
C GLN A 602 -22.39 3.89 14.31
N GLY A 603 -22.55 4.60 13.20
CA GLY A 603 -23.55 4.29 12.18
C GLY A 603 -23.37 2.89 11.59
N ASN A 604 -22.12 2.53 11.28
CA ASN A 604 -21.75 1.19 10.83
C ASN A 604 -22.12 0.11 11.84
N GLN A 605 -21.79 0.30 13.12
CA GLN A 605 -22.15 -0.67 14.17
C GLN A 605 -23.68 -0.82 14.34
N GLU A 606 -24.43 0.27 14.24
CA GLU A 606 -25.90 0.21 14.31
C GLU A 606 -26.50 -0.51 13.10
N VAL A 607 -25.96 -0.33 11.89
CA VAL A 607 -26.35 -1.12 10.71
C VAL A 607 -26.13 -2.62 10.95
N ILE A 608 -24.97 -3.00 11.47
CA ILE A 608 -24.65 -4.41 11.79
C ILE A 608 -25.65 -4.98 12.81
N ARG A 609 -25.88 -4.25 13.91
CA ARG A 609 -26.85 -4.61 14.94
C ARG A 609 -28.27 -4.74 14.37
N ARG A 610 -28.66 -3.84 13.45
CA ARG A 610 -29.97 -3.85 12.79
C ARG A 610 -30.16 -5.13 11.97
N VAL A 611 -29.17 -5.54 11.21
CA VAL A 611 -29.23 -6.78 10.41
C VAL A 611 -29.29 -8.02 11.31
N ILE A 612 -28.46 -8.10 12.36
CA ILE A 612 -28.44 -9.27 13.29
C ILE A 612 -29.77 -9.43 14.03
N SER A 613 -30.39 -8.32 14.45
CA SER A 613 -31.66 -8.33 15.19
C SER A 613 -32.91 -8.48 14.29
N SER A 614 -32.73 -8.53 12.97
CA SER A 614 -33.84 -8.69 12.03
C SER A 614 -34.24 -10.15 11.85
N SER A 615 -35.54 -10.39 11.80
CA SER A 615 -36.16 -11.68 11.53
C SER A 615 -37.17 -11.55 10.39
N PRO A 616 -36.80 -11.88 9.14
CA PRO A 616 -37.74 -11.93 8.02
C PRO A 616 -38.73 -13.08 8.18
N VAL A 617 -40.01 -12.76 7.95
CA VAL A 617 -41.13 -13.69 7.99
C VAL A 617 -41.89 -13.60 6.67
N LEU A 618 -42.05 -14.73 5.98
CA LEU A 618 -42.85 -14.82 4.77
C LEU A 618 -44.33 -14.85 5.17
N MET A 619 -45.04 -13.77 4.87
CA MET A 619 -46.40 -13.53 5.37
C MET A 619 -47.47 -13.98 4.39
N ASP A 620 -47.29 -13.70 3.10
CA ASP A 620 -48.35 -13.88 2.11
C ASP A 620 -47.77 -14.07 0.69
N VAL A 621 -48.62 -14.49 -0.24
CA VAL A 621 -48.43 -14.41 -1.69
C VAL A 621 -49.60 -13.63 -2.28
N THR A 622 -49.34 -12.54 -2.99
CA THR A 622 -50.38 -11.70 -3.60
C THR A 622 -50.04 -11.39 -5.05
N PRO A 623 -51.03 -11.08 -5.91
CA PRO A 623 -50.76 -10.31 -7.13
C PRO A 623 -49.93 -9.06 -6.79
N ALA A 624 -48.97 -8.71 -7.65
CA ALA A 624 -48.05 -7.60 -7.40
C ALA A 624 -48.81 -6.28 -7.20
N MET A 625 -49.87 -6.03 -7.97
CA MET A 625 -50.70 -4.83 -7.88
C MET A 625 -51.42 -4.64 -6.53
N GLU A 626 -51.67 -5.71 -5.78
CA GLU A 626 -52.28 -5.60 -4.44
C GLU A 626 -51.28 -5.06 -3.40
N SER A 627 -50.00 -5.40 -3.56
CA SER A 627 -48.93 -5.08 -2.61
C SER A 627 -48.05 -3.90 -3.02
N ILE A 628 -48.04 -3.56 -4.31
CA ILE A 628 -47.20 -2.52 -4.92
C ILE A 628 -48.11 -1.52 -5.65
N PRO A 629 -48.54 -0.43 -4.98
CA PRO A 629 -49.54 0.50 -5.51
C PRO A 629 -49.16 1.15 -6.85
N GLU A 630 -47.86 1.34 -7.12
CA GLU A 630 -47.34 1.93 -8.36
C GLU A 630 -47.74 1.13 -9.60
N LEU A 631 -47.95 -0.19 -9.46
CA LEU A 631 -48.42 -1.06 -10.54
C LEU A 631 -49.90 -0.84 -10.92
N ASN A 632 -50.68 -0.13 -10.09
CA ASN A 632 -52.06 0.25 -10.41
C ASN A 632 -52.15 1.53 -11.27
N THR A 633 -51.02 2.17 -11.57
CA THR A 633 -51.00 3.45 -12.30
C THR A 633 -50.57 3.25 -13.75
N GLY A 634 -51.53 3.26 -14.67
CA GLY A 634 -51.27 3.06 -16.11
C GLY A 634 -50.64 1.70 -16.42
N MET A 635 -50.00 1.57 -17.58
CA MET A 635 -49.20 0.39 -17.93
C MET A 635 -47.81 0.55 -17.33
N THR A 636 -47.55 -0.09 -16.19
CA THR A 636 -46.27 -0.01 -15.47
C THR A 636 -45.65 -1.39 -15.34
N LEU A 637 -44.36 -1.50 -15.64
CA LEU A 637 -43.53 -2.68 -15.36
C LEU A 637 -42.41 -2.32 -14.40
N LEU A 638 -42.16 -3.19 -13.42
CA LEU A 638 -40.93 -3.08 -12.62
C LEU A 638 -39.77 -3.76 -13.33
N HIS A 639 -38.55 -3.42 -12.95
CA HIS A 639 -37.35 -4.05 -13.50
C HIS A 639 -36.19 -4.12 -12.49
N ALA A 640 -35.25 -5.04 -12.70
CA ALA A 640 -34.05 -5.13 -11.88
C ALA A 640 -33.06 -3.98 -12.12
N GLY A 641 -32.19 -3.73 -11.15
CA GLY A 641 -31.08 -2.77 -11.23
C GLY A 641 -31.46 -1.31 -10.97
N PRO A 642 -30.51 -0.37 -11.13
CA PRO A 642 -30.78 1.06 -11.05
C PRO A 642 -31.68 1.54 -12.22
N PRO A 643 -32.22 2.78 -12.20
CA PRO A 643 -33.04 3.32 -13.29
C PRO A 643 -32.41 3.12 -14.68
N ILE A 644 -33.22 2.67 -15.65
CA ILE A 644 -32.81 2.42 -17.04
C ILE A 644 -33.93 2.81 -18.00
N GLN A 645 -33.58 3.22 -19.21
CA GLN A 645 -34.52 3.42 -20.32
C GLN A 645 -34.64 2.16 -21.18
N TRP A 646 -35.76 2.02 -21.89
CA TRP A 646 -36.06 0.84 -22.72
C TRP A 646 -34.96 0.52 -23.75
N GLU A 647 -34.47 1.55 -24.43
CA GLU A 647 -33.45 1.49 -25.47
C GLU A 647 -32.10 0.94 -24.98
N ASN A 648 -31.82 1.08 -23.68
CA ASN A 648 -30.60 0.59 -23.06
C ASN A 648 -30.76 -0.79 -22.42
N MET A 649 -31.99 -1.31 -22.31
CA MET A 649 -32.22 -2.65 -21.77
C MET A 649 -31.58 -3.70 -22.69
N PRO A 650 -30.82 -4.66 -22.15
CA PRO A 650 -30.26 -5.75 -22.95
C PRO A 650 -31.39 -6.62 -23.53
N SER A 651 -31.11 -7.29 -24.65
CA SER A 651 -32.12 -8.08 -25.38
C SER A 651 -32.93 -9.06 -24.49
N PRO A 652 -32.34 -9.81 -23.54
CA PRO A 652 -33.11 -10.67 -22.63
C PRO A 652 -34.11 -9.90 -21.76
N MET A 653 -33.72 -8.73 -21.27
CA MET A 653 -34.60 -7.88 -20.47
C MET A 653 -35.73 -7.30 -21.34
N GLN A 654 -35.43 -6.90 -22.58
CA GLN A 654 -36.44 -6.49 -23.55
C GLN A 654 -37.44 -7.62 -23.87
N GLY A 655 -36.95 -8.85 -24.06
CA GLY A 655 -37.79 -10.03 -24.24
C GLY A 655 -38.69 -10.31 -23.04
N SER A 656 -38.18 -10.08 -21.83
CA SER A 656 -38.94 -10.21 -20.58
C SER A 656 -40.08 -9.18 -20.52
N CYS A 657 -39.84 -7.95 -20.95
CA CYS A 657 -40.89 -6.93 -21.06
C CYS A 657 -41.97 -7.33 -22.08
N ILE A 658 -41.58 -7.82 -23.26
CA ILE A 658 -42.53 -8.31 -24.28
C ILE A 658 -43.41 -9.41 -23.69
N GLY A 659 -42.82 -10.41 -23.04
CA GLY A 659 -43.59 -11.48 -22.41
C GLY A 659 -44.53 -10.99 -21.30
N ALA A 660 -44.11 -10.00 -20.50
CA ALA A 660 -44.98 -9.39 -19.50
C ALA A 660 -46.17 -8.64 -20.13
N VAL A 661 -45.94 -7.88 -21.21
CA VAL A 661 -47.00 -7.18 -21.95
C VAL A 661 -48.03 -8.17 -22.53
N LEU A 662 -47.56 -9.30 -23.04
CA LEU A 662 -48.42 -10.38 -23.55
C LEU A 662 -49.19 -11.07 -22.43
N PHE A 663 -48.54 -11.37 -21.30
CA PHE A 663 -49.16 -11.97 -20.12
C PHE A 663 -50.28 -11.08 -19.55
N GLU A 664 -50.06 -9.77 -19.51
CA GLU A 664 -51.05 -8.79 -19.04
C GLU A 664 -52.18 -8.52 -20.06
N GLY A 665 -52.05 -9.03 -21.29
CA GLY A 665 -53.03 -8.82 -22.36
C GLY A 665 -53.08 -7.38 -22.87
N TRP A 666 -52.02 -6.59 -22.66
CA TRP A 666 -51.94 -5.20 -23.14
C TRP A 666 -51.72 -5.11 -24.65
N ALA A 667 -51.10 -6.13 -25.24
CA ALA A 667 -50.90 -6.26 -26.68
C ALA A 667 -51.45 -7.59 -27.20
N LYS A 668 -51.86 -7.62 -28.47
CA LYS A 668 -52.43 -8.81 -29.13
C LYS A 668 -51.37 -9.82 -29.56
N ASP A 669 -50.18 -9.34 -29.90
CA ASP A 669 -49.07 -10.13 -30.42
C ASP A 669 -47.72 -9.46 -30.12
N GLN A 670 -46.63 -10.16 -30.47
CA GLN A 670 -45.26 -9.72 -30.20
C GLN A 670 -44.90 -8.40 -30.89
N SER A 671 -45.42 -8.17 -32.10
CA SER A 671 -45.13 -6.95 -32.88
C SER A 671 -45.78 -5.74 -32.22
N ALA A 672 -47.06 -5.86 -31.84
CA ALA A 672 -47.78 -4.82 -31.11
C ALA A 672 -47.14 -4.56 -29.73
N ALA A 673 -46.71 -5.60 -29.02
CA ALA A 673 -46.02 -5.45 -27.73
C ALA A 673 -44.72 -4.65 -27.86
N ARG A 674 -43.91 -4.97 -28.88
CA ARG A 674 -42.66 -4.26 -29.18
C ARG A 674 -42.92 -2.80 -29.56
N GLU A 675 -43.91 -2.54 -30.42
CA GLU A 675 -44.28 -1.18 -30.82
C GLU A 675 -44.70 -0.33 -29.59
N MET A 676 -45.49 -0.89 -28.67
CA MET A 676 -45.88 -0.21 -27.44
C MET A 676 -44.69 0.16 -26.54
N LEU A 677 -43.72 -0.75 -26.42
CA LEU A 677 -42.49 -0.54 -25.64
C LEU A 677 -41.60 0.54 -26.28
N GLU A 678 -41.42 0.49 -27.61
CA GLU A 678 -40.63 1.46 -28.37
C GLU A 678 -41.25 2.87 -28.40
N GLN A 679 -42.57 2.97 -28.34
CA GLN A 679 -43.29 4.25 -28.26
C GLN A 679 -43.31 4.87 -26.85
N GLY A 680 -42.77 4.19 -25.83
CA GLY A 680 -42.77 4.68 -24.46
C GLY A 680 -44.15 4.65 -23.79
N SER A 681 -45.05 3.77 -24.24
CA SER A 681 -46.40 3.62 -23.65
C SER A 681 -46.38 2.96 -22.27
N ILE A 682 -45.26 2.35 -21.89
CA ILE A 682 -45.08 1.60 -20.64
C ILE A 682 -44.08 2.34 -19.75
N ARG A 683 -44.49 2.59 -18.51
CA ARG A 683 -43.65 3.17 -17.47
C ARG A 683 -42.77 2.09 -16.82
N PHE A 684 -41.48 2.39 -16.67
CA PHE A 684 -40.54 1.51 -15.98
C PHE A 684 -40.15 2.03 -14.60
N ILE A 685 -40.13 1.16 -13.60
CA ILE A 685 -39.72 1.49 -12.23
C ILE A 685 -38.74 0.43 -11.70
N PRO A 686 -37.57 0.79 -11.15
CA PRO A 686 -36.72 -0.15 -10.47
C PRO A 686 -37.44 -0.86 -9.32
N CYS A 687 -37.33 -2.19 -9.23
CA CYS A 687 -37.89 -2.97 -8.12
C CYS A 687 -37.48 -2.38 -6.75
N HIS A 688 -36.19 -2.02 -6.62
CA HIS A 688 -35.64 -1.43 -5.39
C HIS A 688 -36.28 -0.10 -4.95
N HIS A 689 -36.99 0.61 -5.83
CA HIS A 689 -37.70 1.86 -5.51
C HIS A 689 -39.06 1.61 -4.85
N VAL A 690 -39.64 0.42 -5.02
CA VAL A 690 -40.97 0.04 -4.54
C VAL A 690 -40.91 -1.17 -3.60
N ASN A 691 -39.83 -1.26 -2.82
CA ASN A 691 -39.55 -2.34 -1.86
C ASN A 691 -39.55 -3.75 -2.47
N ALA A 692 -39.35 -3.86 -3.78
CA ALA A 692 -39.28 -5.13 -4.48
C ALA A 692 -37.84 -5.48 -4.88
N VAL A 693 -37.63 -6.72 -5.28
CA VAL A 693 -36.44 -7.23 -5.97
C VAL A 693 -36.87 -8.26 -7.02
N GLY A 694 -36.17 -8.30 -8.15
CA GLY A 694 -36.44 -9.25 -9.22
C GLY A 694 -35.18 -9.99 -9.70
N PRO A 695 -35.24 -11.33 -9.91
CA PRO A 695 -34.12 -12.09 -10.46
C PRO A 695 -33.90 -11.77 -11.94
N MET A 696 -32.64 -11.75 -12.39
CA MET A 696 -32.26 -11.55 -13.79
C MET A 696 -32.85 -10.26 -14.41
N GLY A 697 -33.71 -10.31 -15.43
CA GLY A 697 -34.36 -9.09 -15.93
C GLY A 697 -35.23 -8.38 -14.87
N GLY A 698 -35.70 -9.13 -13.87
CA GLY A 698 -36.51 -8.63 -12.76
C GLY A 698 -37.86 -8.05 -13.16
N ILE A 699 -38.33 -8.35 -14.37
CA ILE A 699 -39.57 -7.80 -14.88
C ILE A 699 -40.74 -8.30 -14.04
N THR A 700 -41.49 -7.37 -13.46
CA THR A 700 -42.67 -7.65 -12.63
C THR A 700 -43.84 -6.84 -13.13
N SER A 701 -44.96 -7.51 -13.44
CA SER A 701 -46.19 -6.89 -13.91
C SER A 701 -47.34 -7.04 -12.90
N PRO A 702 -48.44 -6.27 -13.03
CA PRO A 702 -49.53 -6.22 -12.06
C PRO A 702 -50.08 -7.57 -11.58
N HIS A 703 -50.33 -8.52 -12.49
CA HIS A 703 -50.96 -9.80 -12.16
C HIS A 703 -49.97 -10.91 -11.83
N MET A 704 -48.66 -10.64 -11.84
CA MET A 704 -47.67 -11.63 -11.39
C MET A 704 -47.76 -11.81 -9.88
N PRO A 705 -47.76 -13.06 -9.38
CA PRO A 705 -47.74 -13.31 -7.95
C PRO A 705 -46.36 -13.02 -7.35
N VAL A 706 -46.35 -12.32 -6.21
CA VAL A 706 -45.16 -11.96 -5.44
C VAL A 706 -45.23 -12.53 -4.02
N PHE A 707 -44.10 -12.96 -3.50
CA PHE A 707 -43.92 -13.21 -2.07
C PHE A 707 -43.92 -11.89 -1.31
N ALA A 708 -44.61 -11.84 -0.17
CA ALA A 708 -44.61 -10.70 0.75
C ALA A 708 -43.88 -11.06 2.05
N VAL A 709 -42.69 -10.50 2.25
CA VAL A 709 -41.86 -10.75 3.43
C VAL A 709 -41.86 -9.53 4.35
N LYS A 710 -42.15 -9.76 5.63
CA LYS A 710 -42.11 -8.74 6.67
C LYS A 710 -40.82 -8.87 7.48
N CYS A 711 -40.08 -7.77 7.63
CA CYS A 711 -38.93 -7.72 8.53
C CYS A 711 -39.41 -7.44 9.97
N GLN A 712 -39.30 -8.40 10.89
CA GLN A 712 -39.53 -8.16 12.31
C GLN A 712 -38.21 -7.80 13.01
N PRO A 713 -38.21 -6.92 14.04
CA PRO A 713 -39.34 -6.21 14.61
C PRO A 713 -39.75 -4.93 13.85
N TYR A 714 -39.03 -4.55 12.79
CA TYR A 714 -39.13 -3.22 12.17
C TYR A 714 -40.39 -2.95 11.33
N GLY A 715 -41.10 -4.00 10.93
CA GLY A 715 -42.41 -3.94 10.30
C GLY A 715 -42.42 -3.65 8.80
N ASN A 716 -41.29 -3.30 8.18
CA ASN A 716 -41.23 -3.02 6.75
C ASN A 716 -41.41 -4.30 5.91
N MET A 717 -42.02 -4.13 4.73
CA MET A 717 -42.31 -5.21 3.78
C MET A 717 -41.32 -5.19 2.62
N ALA A 718 -41.05 -6.35 2.05
CA ALA A 718 -40.40 -6.48 0.75
C ALA A 718 -41.04 -7.57 -0.11
N TYR A 719 -40.87 -7.43 -1.42
CA TYR A 719 -41.55 -8.26 -2.41
C TYR A 719 -40.59 -8.86 -3.45
N CYS A 720 -40.92 -10.05 -3.95
CA CYS A 720 -40.20 -10.68 -5.05
C CYS A 720 -41.16 -11.59 -5.82
N THR A 721 -41.07 -11.65 -7.15
CA THR A 721 -41.83 -12.61 -7.96
C THR A 721 -41.53 -14.04 -7.55
N MET A 722 -42.39 -15.00 -7.93
CA MET A 722 -42.09 -16.41 -7.70
C MET A 722 -41.12 -16.98 -8.75
N ASN A 723 -40.36 -18.02 -8.39
CA ASN A 723 -39.49 -18.70 -9.33
C ASN A 723 -40.33 -19.53 -10.34
N GLU A 724 -40.11 -19.29 -11.63
CA GLU A 724 -40.82 -19.93 -12.75
C GLU A 724 -40.41 -21.39 -13.06
N GLY A 725 -39.47 -21.96 -12.29
CA GLY A 725 -38.95 -23.30 -12.54
C GLY A 725 -37.71 -23.33 -13.44
N ILE A 726 -37.49 -24.49 -14.05
CA ILE A 726 -36.36 -24.78 -14.96
C ILE A 726 -36.82 -24.63 -16.43
N GLY A 727 -35.88 -24.42 -17.35
CA GLY A 727 -36.14 -24.35 -18.79
C GLY A 727 -36.27 -22.91 -19.31
N ARG A 728 -37.09 -22.73 -20.35
CA ARG A 728 -37.39 -21.40 -20.90
C ARG A 728 -38.32 -20.66 -19.92
N VAL A 729 -37.86 -19.51 -19.44
CA VAL A 729 -38.54 -18.71 -18.43
C VAL A 729 -38.42 -17.23 -18.74
N LEU A 730 -39.40 -16.45 -18.29
CA LEU A 730 -39.49 -15.02 -18.54
C LEU A 730 -38.30 -14.28 -17.97
N ARG A 731 -37.81 -14.61 -16.77
CA ARG A 731 -36.66 -13.92 -16.16
C ARG A 731 -35.39 -13.89 -17.02
N PHE A 732 -35.23 -14.84 -17.95
CA PHE A 732 -34.12 -14.89 -18.92
C PHE A 732 -34.52 -14.39 -20.32
N GLY A 733 -35.67 -13.74 -20.46
CA GLY A 733 -36.15 -13.17 -21.71
C GLY A 733 -36.88 -14.12 -22.65
N ALA A 734 -37.35 -15.28 -22.19
CA ALA A 734 -38.21 -16.13 -23.00
C ALA A 734 -39.68 -15.74 -22.86
N TYR A 735 -40.42 -15.73 -23.97
CA TYR A 735 -41.82 -15.28 -24.01
C TYR A 735 -42.66 -16.10 -25.00
N SER A 736 -42.32 -17.38 -25.19
CA SER A 736 -43.14 -18.30 -25.97
C SER A 736 -44.48 -18.59 -25.27
N GLU A 737 -45.44 -19.16 -26.00
CA GLU A 737 -46.76 -19.54 -25.47
C GLU A 737 -46.66 -20.36 -24.18
N GLU A 738 -45.77 -21.37 -24.15
CA GLU A 738 -45.48 -22.18 -22.94
C GLU A 738 -45.11 -21.32 -21.70
N VAL A 739 -44.36 -20.23 -21.91
CA VAL A 739 -43.96 -19.33 -20.80
C VAL A 739 -45.18 -18.56 -20.30
N ILE A 740 -46.01 -18.04 -21.21
CA ILE A 740 -47.22 -17.29 -20.85
C ILE A 740 -48.25 -18.20 -20.18
N GLU A 741 -48.44 -19.43 -20.66
CA GLU A 741 -49.28 -20.45 -20.02
C GLU A 741 -48.80 -20.77 -18.61
N ARG A 742 -47.48 -20.91 -18.41
CA ARG A 742 -46.89 -21.14 -17.10
C ARG A 742 -47.13 -19.95 -16.17
N LEU A 743 -46.98 -18.71 -16.64
CA LEU A 743 -47.27 -17.51 -15.84
C LEU A 743 -48.76 -17.44 -15.45
N ASN A 744 -49.67 -17.78 -16.37
CA ASN A 744 -51.10 -17.90 -16.07
C ASN A 744 -51.36 -18.97 -15.00
N TRP A 745 -50.75 -20.16 -15.13
CA TRP A 745 -50.86 -21.20 -14.11
C TRP A 745 -50.28 -20.74 -12.75
N MET A 746 -49.18 -20.00 -12.76
CA MET A 746 -48.61 -19.44 -11.53
C MET A 746 -49.56 -18.44 -10.86
N ARG A 747 -50.23 -17.58 -11.65
CA ARG A 747 -51.25 -16.63 -11.18
C ARG A 747 -52.49 -17.34 -10.63
N ASP A 748 -52.97 -18.38 -11.32
CA ASP A 748 -54.29 -18.97 -11.07
C ASP A 748 -54.24 -20.20 -10.14
N VAL A 749 -53.08 -20.86 -10.00
CA VAL A 749 -52.93 -22.11 -9.25
C VAL A 749 -51.82 -22.00 -8.19
N LEU A 750 -50.56 -21.77 -8.58
CA LEU A 750 -49.43 -21.79 -7.64
C LEU A 750 -49.55 -20.72 -6.56
N GLY A 751 -49.73 -19.46 -6.97
CA GLY A 751 -49.82 -18.31 -6.08
C GLY A 751 -50.97 -18.43 -5.08
N PRO A 752 -52.21 -18.67 -5.53
CA PRO A 752 -53.36 -18.85 -4.64
C PRO A 752 -53.22 -20.05 -3.69
N THR A 753 -52.58 -21.13 -4.11
CA THR A 753 -52.32 -22.30 -3.25
C THR A 753 -51.32 -21.97 -2.15
N LEU A 754 -50.20 -21.31 -2.49
CA LEU A 754 -49.20 -20.89 -1.51
C LEU A 754 -49.73 -19.80 -0.58
N LYS A 755 -50.55 -18.87 -1.07
CA LYS A 755 -51.30 -17.90 -0.25
C LYS A 755 -52.11 -18.60 0.83
N GLN A 756 -52.90 -19.61 0.46
CA GLN A 756 -53.70 -20.37 1.43
C GLN A 756 -52.84 -21.15 2.42
N ALA A 757 -51.75 -21.77 1.94
CA ALA A 757 -50.82 -22.49 2.81
C ALA A 757 -50.16 -21.57 3.85
N LEU A 758 -49.70 -20.39 3.44
CA LEU A 758 -49.11 -19.39 4.35
C LEU A 758 -50.13 -18.83 5.33
N LYS A 759 -51.37 -18.57 4.90
CA LYS A 759 -52.45 -18.12 5.80
C LYS A 759 -52.86 -19.15 6.84
N ALA A 760 -52.65 -20.44 6.57
CA ALA A 760 -52.86 -21.49 7.55
C ALA A 760 -51.72 -21.60 8.58
N MET A 761 -50.57 -20.96 8.35
CA MET A 761 -49.47 -20.88 9.31
C MET A 761 -49.67 -19.69 10.26
N GLU A 762 -49.76 -19.96 11.56
CA GLU A 762 -49.89 -18.90 12.56
C GLU A 762 -48.66 -17.97 12.52
N GLY A 763 -48.88 -16.69 12.20
CA GLY A 763 -47.81 -15.69 12.11
C GLY A 763 -46.94 -15.75 10.85
N GLY A 764 -47.22 -16.64 9.89
CA GLY A 764 -46.43 -16.82 8.67
C GLY A 764 -45.20 -17.72 8.85
N LEU A 765 -44.38 -17.86 7.81
CA LEU A 765 -43.20 -18.73 7.82
C LEU A 765 -41.94 -17.95 8.20
N ALA A 766 -41.37 -18.22 9.37
CA ALA A 766 -40.09 -17.66 9.78
C ALA A 766 -38.96 -18.16 8.87
N VAL A 767 -38.23 -17.24 8.21
CA VAL A 767 -37.26 -17.61 7.17
C VAL A 767 -35.87 -17.91 7.74
N ASN A 768 -35.43 -17.20 8.78
CA ASN A 768 -34.11 -17.41 9.41
C ASN A 768 -33.84 -18.87 9.82
N PRO A 769 -34.79 -19.62 10.44
CA PRO A 769 -34.58 -21.03 10.75
C PRO A 769 -34.36 -21.92 9.53
N LEU A 770 -34.91 -21.58 8.37
CA LEU A 770 -34.68 -22.31 7.12
C LEU A 770 -33.28 -22.01 6.58
N ILE A 771 -32.88 -20.73 6.58
CA ILE A 771 -31.53 -20.30 6.17
C ILE A 771 -30.47 -20.98 7.05
N ALA A 772 -30.61 -20.94 8.37
CA ALA A 772 -29.63 -21.53 9.29
C ALA A 772 -29.45 -23.05 9.10
N LYS A 773 -30.52 -23.78 8.75
CA LYS A 773 -30.43 -25.22 8.43
C LYS A 773 -29.79 -25.45 7.06
N ALA A 774 -30.26 -24.73 6.04
CA ALA A 774 -29.86 -24.94 4.66
C ALA A 774 -28.39 -24.55 4.41
N ILE A 775 -27.87 -23.52 5.08
CA ILE A 775 -26.46 -23.14 4.97
C ILE A 775 -25.53 -24.24 5.50
N ALA A 776 -25.94 -24.92 6.57
CA ALA A 776 -25.24 -26.09 7.10
C ALA A 776 -25.38 -27.34 6.21
N MET A 777 -26.36 -27.36 5.30
CA MET A 777 -26.55 -28.38 4.26
C MET A 777 -25.91 -27.97 2.91
N GLY A 778 -25.11 -26.92 2.95
CA GLY A 778 -24.23 -26.45 1.90
C GLY A 778 -24.85 -25.49 0.88
N ASP A 779 -26.00 -24.88 1.18
CA ASP A 779 -26.55 -23.82 0.33
C ASP A 779 -25.82 -22.50 0.58
N GLU A 780 -25.65 -21.70 -0.47
CA GLU A 780 -25.23 -20.29 -0.37
C GLU A 780 -26.34 -19.31 -0.79
N PHE A 781 -27.50 -19.82 -1.20
CA PHE A 781 -28.74 -19.07 -1.44
C PHE A 781 -28.77 -18.13 -2.65
N HIS A 782 -27.78 -18.21 -3.54
CA HIS A 782 -27.80 -17.49 -4.83
C HIS A 782 -27.78 -18.46 -6.01
N GLN A 783 -26.73 -19.28 -6.12
CA GLN A 783 -26.59 -20.35 -7.11
C GLN A 783 -27.01 -21.71 -6.62
N ARG A 784 -26.96 -22.00 -5.33
CA ARG A 784 -27.42 -23.28 -4.76
C ARG A 784 -28.43 -23.02 -3.66
N ASN A 785 -29.65 -23.45 -3.93
CA ASN A 785 -30.85 -23.32 -3.09
C ASN A 785 -31.54 -24.67 -2.84
N ILE A 786 -30.84 -25.79 -3.04
CA ILE A 786 -31.43 -27.14 -3.05
C ILE A 786 -31.97 -27.47 -1.65
N ALA A 787 -31.13 -27.31 -0.62
CA ALA A 787 -31.52 -27.63 0.74
C ALA A 787 -32.64 -26.72 1.25
N ALA A 788 -32.59 -25.43 0.90
CA ALA A 788 -33.58 -24.45 1.29
C ALA A 788 -34.93 -24.67 0.59
N SER A 789 -34.92 -25.01 -0.71
CA SER A 789 -36.13 -25.34 -1.47
C SER A 789 -36.78 -26.62 -0.95
N LEU A 790 -35.97 -27.64 -0.61
CA LEU A 790 -36.46 -28.85 0.05
C LEU A 790 -37.03 -28.58 1.44
N ALA A 791 -36.35 -27.75 2.24
CA ALA A 791 -36.84 -27.36 3.57
C ALA A 791 -38.16 -26.60 3.45
N PHE A 792 -38.29 -25.68 2.48
CA PHE A 792 -39.54 -24.98 2.21
C PHE A 792 -40.66 -25.95 1.82
N LEU A 793 -40.41 -26.87 0.89
CA LEU A 793 -41.37 -27.91 0.51
C LEU A 793 -41.82 -28.74 1.72
N LYS A 794 -40.91 -29.08 2.63
CA LYS A 794 -41.22 -29.80 3.86
C LYS A 794 -42.20 -29.03 4.75
N GLU A 795 -42.06 -27.71 4.86
CA GLU A 795 -42.94 -26.87 5.69
C GLU A 795 -44.32 -26.68 5.04
N VAL A 796 -44.40 -26.46 3.72
CA VAL A 796 -45.67 -26.17 3.04
C VAL A 796 -46.43 -27.41 2.56
N GLY A 797 -45.73 -28.50 2.23
CA GLY A 797 -46.31 -29.70 1.62
C GLY A 797 -47.45 -30.33 2.44
N PRO A 798 -47.26 -30.63 3.74
CA PRO A 798 -48.31 -31.17 4.60
C PRO A 798 -49.51 -30.22 4.77
N ILE A 799 -49.28 -28.91 4.70
CA ILE A 799 -50.35 -27.93 4.79
C ILE A 799 -51.16 -27.94 3.49
N ILE A 800 -50.49 -27.91 2.34
CA ILE A 800 -51.13 -27.96 1.01
C ILE A 800 -52.03 -29.19 0.88
N THR A 801 -51.61 -30.36 1.37
CA THR A 801 -52.44 -31.58 1.33
C THR A 801 -53.65 -31.54 2.27
N SER A 802 -53.68 -30.61 3.23
CA SER A 802 -54.78 -30.41 4.17
C SER A 802 -55.74 -29.28 3.77
N LEU A 803 -55.40 -28.49 2.74
CA LEU A 803 -56.24 -27.39 2.25
C LEU A 803 -57.49 -27.92 1.54
N ASP A 804 -58.59 -27.16 1.62
CA ASP A 804 -59.81 -27.42 0.86
C ASP A 804 -59.68 -26.92 -0.59
N ILE A 805 -58.81 -27.60 -1.36
CA ILE A 805 -58.56 -27.32 -2.78
C ILE A 805 -58.62 -28.62 -3.60
N ASP A 806 -58.76 -28.46 -4.91
CA ASP A 806 -58.73 -29.58 -5.84
C ASP A 806 -57.42 -30.39 -5.69
N ARG A 807 -57.56 -31.73 -5.60
CA ARG A 807 -56.42 -32.64 -5.33
C ARG A 807 -55.40 -32.64 -6.46
N GLU A 808 -55.82 -32.46 -7.70
CA GLU A 808 -54.89 -32.38 -8.83
C GLU A 808 -54.08 -31.09 -8.77
N LYS A 809 -54.72 -29.95 -8.43
CA LYS A 809 -54.00 -28.68 -8.20
C LYS A 809 -52.98 -28.79 -7.07
N ALA A 810 -53.35 -29.40 -5.94
CA ALA A 810 -52.43 -29.63 -4.82
C ALA A 810 -51.23 -30.48 -5.25
N ALA A 811 -51.47 -31.57 -5.99
CA ALA A 811 -50.42 -32.44 -6.51
C ALA A 811 -49.50 -31.73 -7.51
N GLN A 812 -50.05 -30.91 -8.41
CA GLN A 812 -49.28 -30.11 -9.36
C GLN A 812 -48.33 -29.13 -8.65
N VAL A 813 -48.82 -28.43 -7.63
CA VAL A 813 -48.00 -27.48 -6.86
C VAL A 813 -46.88 -28.21 -6.11
N ILE A 814 -47.19 -29.31 -5.41
CA ILE A 814 -46.18 -30.10 -4.69
C ILE A 814 -45.12 -30.64 -5.67
N LYS A 815 -45.54 -31.13 -6.84
CA LYS A 815 -44.63 -31.61 -7.88
C LYS A 815 -43.72 -30.49 -8.39
N PHE A 816 -44.29 -29.32 -8.69
CA PHE A 816 -43.52 -28.17 -9.14
C PHE A 816 -42.46 -27.72 -8.12
N LEU A 817 -42.84 -27.65 -6.84
CA LEU A 817 -41.91 -27.32 -5.75
C LEU A 817 -40.81 -28.39 -5.58
N SER A 818 -41.16 -29.66 -5.76
CA SER A 818 -40.20 -30.78 -5.70
C SER A 818 -39.21 -30.81 -6.87
N ASP A 819 -39.61 -30.29 -8.04
CA ASP A 819 -38.76 -30.28 -9.24
C ASP A 819 -37.90 -29.01 -9.34
N THR A 820 -38.20 -27.98 -8.55
CA THR A 820 -37.58 -26.65 -8.66
C THR A 820 -36.58 -26.41 -7.53
N ASP A 821 -35.34 -26.84 -7.74
CA ASP A 821 -34.22 -26.67 -6.80
C ASP A 821 -33.83 -25.20 -6.52
N GLN A 822 -34.30 -24.26 -7.35
CA GLN A 822 -34.04 -22.81 -7.20
C GLN A 822 -35.19 -22.03 -6.58
N PHE A 823 -36.27 -22.69 -6.14
CA PHE A 823 -37.49 -22.00 -5.73
C PHE A 823 -37.26 -21.00 -4.58
N PHE A 824 -36.38 -21.37 -3.64
CA PHE A 824 -36.10 -20.55 -2.46
C PHE A 824 -35.31 -19.26 -2.75
N LEU A 825 -34.64 -19.12 -3.90
CA LEU A 825 -33.87 -17.92 -4.26
C LEU A 825 -34.73 -16.65 -4.11
N ASN A 826 -35.96 -16.68 -4.62
CA ASN A 826 -36.85 -15.52 -4.61
C ASN A 826 -37.30 -15.15 -3.19
N ILE A 827 -37.51 -16.15 -2.31
CA ILE A 827 -37.79 -15.94 -0.88
C ILE A 827 -36.57 -15.34 -0.18
N MET A 828 -35.37 -15.84 -0.48
CA MET A 828 -34.12 -15.30 0.05
C MET A 828 -33.92 -13.85 -0.38
N MET A 829 -34.15 -13.53 -1.65
CA MET A 829 -34.04 -12.16 -2.18
C MET A 829 -34.99 -11.20 -1.47
N ALA A 830 -36.27 -11.55 -1.33
CA ALA A 830 -37.24 -10.74 -0.60
C ALA A 830 -36.85 -10.57 0.88
N SER A 831 -36.35 -11.63 1.50
CA SER A 831 -35.88 -11.61 2.90
C SER A 831 -34.67 -10.69 3.09
N ALA A 832 -33.66 -10.84 2.24
CA ALA A 832 -32.49 -9.97 2.22
C ALA A 832 -32.89 -8.52 1.99
N LYS A 833 -33.76 -8.24 1.02
CA LYS A 833 -34.30 -6.90 0.76
C LYS A 833 -35.00 -6.31 1.99
N ALA A 834 -35.90 -7.08 2.64
CA ALA A 834 -36.62 -6.62 3.82
C ALA A 834 -35.66 -6.24 4.96
N VAL A 835 -34.64 -7.07 5.21
CA VAL A 835 -33.65 -6.79 6.25
C VAL A 835 -32.78 -5.59 5.89
N MET A 836 -32.23 -5.57 4.67
CA MET A 836 -31.31 -4.51 4.24
C MET A 836 -31.99 -3.16 4.07
N ASP A 837 -33.27 -3.11 3.70
CA ASP A 837 -34.04 -1.85 3.68
C ASP A 837 -34.27 -1.31 5.10
N SER A 838 -34.43 -2.17 6.11
CA SER A 838 -34.51 -1.72 7.50
C SER A 838 -33.18 -1.09 7.94
N ALA A 839 -32.06 -1.68 7.55
CA ALA A 839 -30.70 -1.16 7.81
C ALA A 839 -30.41 0.15 7.07
N ARG A 840 -30.91 0.31 5.85
CA ARG A 840 -30.80 1.54 5.06
C ARG A 840 -31.37 2.78 5.77
N THR A 841 -32.36 2.60 6.65
CA THR A 841 -32.97 3.72 7.40
C THR A 841 -32.05 4.36 8.45
N ILE A 842 -30.90 3.77 8.75
CA ILE A 842 -29.92 4.34 9.69
C ILE A 842 -29.31 5.65 9.15
N THR A 843 -29.22 5.83 7.82
CA THR A 843 -28.75 7.07 7.15
C THR A 843 -27.34 7.55 7.52
N GLU A 844 -26.57 6.70 8.22
CA GLU A 844 -25.20 6.93 8.68
C GLU A 844 -24.32 5.74 8.39
N GLY A 845 -23.03 5.99 8.15
CA GLY A 845 -22.05 4.96 7.86
C GLY A 845 -21.83 4.70 6.36
N THR A 846 -21.01 3.70 6.09
CA THR A 846 -20.47 3.35 4.76
C THR A 846 -20.85 1.93 4.35
N VAL A 847 -21.71 1.25 5.13
CA VAL A 847 -22.15 -0.11 4.83
C VAL A 847 -23.04 -0.13 3.60
N VAL A 848 -22.76 -1.01 2.64
CA VAL A 848 -23.57 -1.22 1.45
C VAL A 848 -24.91 -1.86 1.85
N THR A 849 -26.02 -1.23 1.45
CA THR A 849 -27.39 -1.66 1.79
C THR A 849 -28.17 -2.17 0.57
N ALA A 850 -27.64 -2.01 -0.64
CA ALA A 850 -28.15 -2.64 -1.84
C ALA A 850 -27.05 -2.77 -2.89
N MET A 851 -27.04 -3.90 -3.59
CA MET A 851 -26.33 -4.11 -4.84
C MET A 851 -27.29 -4.71 -5.87
N CYS A 852 -27.30 -4.17 -7.07
CA CYS A 852 -28.16 -4.64 -8.17
C CYS A 852 -27.59 -4.22 -9.53
N ARG A 853 -28.08 -4.83 -10.61
CA ARG A 853 -27.62 -4.56 -11.97
C ARG A 853 -28.73 -4.78 -13.00
N ASN A 854 -28.66 -4.11 -14.14
CA ASN A 854 -29.70 -4.14 -15.18
C ASN A 854 -29.14 -4.48 -16.59
N GLY A 855 -27.89 -4.95 -16.69
CA GLY A 855 -27.22 -5.23 -17.96
C GLY A 855 -26.63 -4.02 -18.69
N GLU A 856 -26.87 -2.79 -18.21
CA GLU A 856 -26.11 -1.59 -18.60
C GLU A 856 -25.25 -1.08 -17.45
N ASN A 857 -25.86 -0.94 -16.27
CA ASN A 857 -25.27 -0.36 -15.08
C ASN A 857 -25.35 -1.32 -13.89
N PHE A 858 -24.26 -1.37 -13.13
CA PHE A 858 -24.25 -1.86 -11.75
C PHE A 858 -24.53 -0.68 -10.81
N GLY A 859 -25.36 -0.88 -9.80
CA GLY A 859 -25.73 0.14 -8.83
C GLY A 859 -25.57 -0.33 -7.39
N ILE A 860 -25.02 0.56 -6.54
CA ILE A 860 -24.97 0.36 -5.09
C ILE A 860 -25.68 1.48 -4.33
N ARG A 861 -26.11 1.18 -3.10
CA ARG A 861 -26.50 2.14 -2.07
C ARG A 861 -25.67 1.89 -0.82
N ILE A 862 -25.28 2.95 -0.13
CA ILE A 862 -24.64 2.87 1.20
C ILE A 862 -25.52 3.50 2.26
N SER A 863 -25.41 3.04 3.51
CA SER A 863 -26.25 3.44 4.63
C SER A 863 -26.24 4.96 4.81
N GLY A 864 -25.09 5.62 4.73
CA GLY A 864 -24.92 7.07 4.85
C GLY A 864 -25.62 7.92 3.79
N MET A 865 -26.05 7.33 2.68
CA MET A 865 -26.60 8.04 1.51
C MET A 865 -28.05 7.66 1.20
N GLY A 866 -28.66 6.79 2.01
CA GLY A 866 -30.09 6.46 1.93
C GLY A 866 -30.50 5.88 0.57
N ASN A 867 -31.28 6.64 -0.22
CA ASN A 867 -31.85 6.19 -1.49
C ASN A 867 -30.99 6.48 -2.73
N GLN A 868 -29.90 7.25 -2.57
CA GLN A 868 -29.05 7.65 -3.70
C GLN A 868 -28.33 6.43 -4.29
N TRP A 869 -28.41 6.30 -5.62
CA TRP A 869 -27.68 5.28 -6.36
C TRP A 869 -26.30 5.80 -6.76
N PHE A 870 -25.30 4.94 -6.65
CA PHE A 870 -23.98 5.13 -7.25
C PHE A 870 -23.79 4.05 -8.29
N THR A 871 -23.63 4.46 -9.55
CA THR A 871 -23.63 3.56 -10.69
C THR A 871 -22.31 3.58 -11.46
N ALA A 872 -22.02 2.45 -12.10
CA ALA A 872 -20.93 2.29 -13.06
C ALA A 872 -21.29 1.17 -14.06
N PRO A 873 -20.65 1.11 -15.24
CA PRO A 873 -20.95 0.09 -16.24
C PRO A 873 -20.80 -1.32 -15.69
N VAL A 874 -21.73 -2.20 -16.04
CA VAL A 874 -21.73 -3.59 -15.58
C VAL A 874 -20.66 -4.43 -16.26
N ASN A 875 -20.09 -5.37 -15.49
CA ASN A 875 -19.14 -6.37 -15.98
C ASN A 875 -19.84 -7.59 -16.60
N ILE A 876 -19.14 -8.31 -17.47
CA ILE A 876 -19.60 -9.58 -18.04
C ILE A 876 -19.25 -10.72 -17.09
N PRO A 877 -20.21 -11.59 -16.70
CA PRO A 877 -19.93 -12.71 -15.81
C PRO A 877 -19.01 -13.73 -16.48
N GLN A 878 -18.10 -14.30 -15.68
CA GLN A 878 -17.13 -15.30 -16.12
C GLN A 878 -17.37 -16.61 -15.38
N GLY A 879 -17.37 -17.74 -16.09
CA GLY A 879 -17.59 -19.04 -15.46
C GLY A 879 -17.72 -20.16 -16.46
N LEU A 880 -18.45 -21.20 -16.07
CA LEU A 880 -18.66 -22.39 -16.88
C LEU A 880 -19.87 -22.19 -17.80
N TYR A 881 -19.64 -22.39 -19.10
CA TYR A 881 -20.67 -22.35 -20.13
C TYR A 881 -21.20 -23.76 -20.40
N PHE A 882 -22.50 -23.86 -20.64
CA PHE A 882 -23.12 -25.11 -21.08
C PHE A 882 -22.61 -25.51 -22.46
N THR A 883 -22.63 -26.82 -22.75
CA THR A 883 -22.16 -27.37 -24.02
C THR A 883 -22.78 -26.63 -25.21
N GLY A 884 -21.93 -26.11 -26.10
CA GLY A 884 -22.34 -25.36 -27.28
C GLY A 884 -22.33 -23.84 -27.14
N PHE A 885 -22.08 -23.29 -25.94
CA PHE A 885 -21.98 -21.85 -25.69
C PHE A 885 -20.59 -21.41 -25.26
N THR A 886 -20.30 -20.13 -25.46
CA THR A 886 -19.04 -19.48 -25.06
C THR A 886 -19.31 -18.11 -24.44
N GLY A 887 -18.25 -17.46 -23.93
CA GLY A 887 -18.36 -16.08 -23.42
C GLY A 887 -18.83 -15.04 -24.43
N LYS A 888 -18.74 -15.31 -25.75
CA LYS A 888 -19.26 -14.43 -26.79
C LYS A 888 -20.80 -14.39 -26.83
N ASP A 889 -21.43 -15.40 -26.27
CA ASP A 889 -22.88 -15.58 -26.24
C ASP A 889 -23.50 -14.99 -24.96
N ALA A 890 -22.67 -14.59 -23.99
CA ALA A 890 -23.11 -14.04 -22.70
C ALA A 890 -23.69 -12.63 -22.83
N SER A 891 -24.79 -12.39 -22.14
CA SER A 891 -25.30 -11.05 -21.86
C SER A 891 -24.50 -10.41 -20.72
N PRO A 892 -24.38 -9.07 -20.67
CA PRO A 892 -23.92 -8.37 -19.46
C PRO A 892 -24.77 -8.74 -18.23
N ASP A 893 -24.19 -8.68 -17.04
CA ASP A 893 -24.84 -9.16 -15.82
C ASP A 893 -26.11 -8.34 -15.47
N MET A 894 -27.16 -9.01 -15.01
CA MET A 894 -28.45 -8.39 -14.70
C MET A 894 -29.15 -9.09 -13.52
N GLY A 895 -29.91 -8.34 -12.73
CA GLY A 895 -30.70 -8.82 -11.61
C GLY A 895 -30.55 -8.00 -10.33
N ASP A 896 -31.51 -8.17 -9.43
CA ASP A 896 -31.41 -7.70 -8.04
C ASP A 896 -30.88 -8.77 -7.10
N SER A 897 -30.56 -9.97 -7.61
CA SER A 897 -30.11 -11.10 -6.80
C SER A 897 -28.81 -10.84 -6.02
N ALA A 898 -28.02 -9.83 -6.43
CA ALA A 898 -26.87 -9.32 -5.67
C ALA A 898 -27.25 -8.73 -4.28
N ILE A 899 -28.54 -8.58 -3.98
CA ILE A 899 -29.03 -8.30 -2.63
C ILE A 899 -28.68 -9.44 -1.64
N THR A 900 -28.51 -10.67 -2.14
CA THR A 900 -28.12 -11.83 -1.33
C THR A 900 -26.67 -11.70 -0.83
N GLU A 901 -25.73 -11.31 -1.69
CA GLU A 901 -24.37 -10.95 -1.30
C GLU A 901 -24.34 -9.73 -0.38
N THR A 902 -25.19 -8.74 -0.64
CA THR A 902 -25.31 -7.56 0.23
C THR A 902 -25.69 -7.96 1.66
N PHE A 903 -26.56 -8.97 1.81
CA PHE A 903 -26.96 -9.53 3.10
C PHE A 903 -25.88 -10.41 3.74
N GLY A 904 -24.92 -10.92 2.96
CA GLY A 904 -23.78 -11.70 3.44
C GLY A 904 -23.74 -13.16 2.98
N VAL A 905 -24.68 -13.59 2.15
CA VAL A 905 -24.71 -14.94 1.57
C VAL A 905 -24.26 -14.92 0.10
N GLY A 906 -24.59 -15.91 -0.71
CA GLY A 906 -24.19 -15.99 -2.11
C GLY A 906 -22.68 -16.19 -2.26
N GLY A 907 -22.07 -15.43 -3.17
CA GLY A 907 -20.60 -15.42 -3.35
C GLY A 907 -19.80 -15.06 -2.09
N MET A 908 -20.43 -14.37 -1.12
CA MET A 908 -19.80 -14.00 0.17
C MET A 908 -19.69 -15.18 1.15
N ALA A 909 -20.48 -16.23 0.94
CA ALA A 909 -20.54 -17.43 1.78
C ALA A 909 -20.20 -18.69 0.97
N MET A 910 -19.35 -18.56 -0.05
CA MET A 910 -19.02 -19.65 -0.97
C MET A 910 -18.44 -20.89 -0.26
N VAL A 911 -17.75 -20.69 0.87
CA VAL A 911 -17.25 -21.76 1.75
C VAL A 911 -18.36 -22.66 2.30
N ALA A 912 -19.59 -22.17 2.44
CA ALA A 912 -20.74 -23.00 2.80
C ALA A 912 -21.08 -24.00 1.70
N ALA A 913 -20.90 -23.62 0.43
CA ALA A 913 -21.35 -24.37 -0.73
C ALA A 913 -20.19 -24.82 -1.65
N PRO A 914 -19.28 -25.71 -1.19
CA PRO A 914 -18.12 -26.13 -1.99
C PRO A 914 -18.50 -26.80 -3.32
N ALA A 915 -19.69 -27.38 -3.43
CA ALA A 915 -20.18 -27.95 -4.68
C ALA A 915 -20.41 -26.88 -5.78
N VAL A 916 -20.68 -25.63 -5.39
CA VAL A 916 -20.93 -24.52 -6.33
C VAL A 916 -19.67 -24.10 -7.06
N THR A 917 -18.49 -24.20 -6.42
CA THR A 917 -17.24 -23.66 -6.99
C THR A 917 -16.99 -24.21 -8.39
N ARG A 918 -17.10 -25.53 -8.57
CA ARG A 918 -16.96 -26.19 -9.87
C ARG A 918 -18.00 -25.73 -10.91
N PHE A 919 -19.21 -25.42 -10.46
CA PHE A 919 -20.31 -24.99 -11.32
C PHE A 919 -20.16 -23.53 -11.77
N VAL A 920 -19.60 -22.66 -10.92
CA VAL A 920 -19.30 -21.26 -11.25
C VAL A 920 -17.88 -21.06 -11.83
N GLY A 921 -17.14 -22.15 -12.05
CA GLY A 921 -15.82 -22.12 -12.69
C GLY A 921 -14.66 -21.67 -11.78
N THR A 922 -14.87 -21.59 -10.48
CA THR A 922 -13.84 -21.30 -9.47
C THR A 922 -13.36 -22.64 -8.88
N GLY A 923 -12.08 -22.97 -8.83
CA GLY A 923 -11.60 -24.35 -8.63
C GLY A 923 -12.23 -25.18 -7.48
N GLY A 924 -11.49 -25.39 -6.38
CA GLY A 924 -11.82 -26.36 -5.32
C GLY A 924 -12.36 -25.75 -4.02
N PHE A 925 -12.45 -26.57 -2.97
CA PHE A 925 -12.83 -26.13 -1.62
C PHE A 925 -11.92 -25.02 -1.09
N GLU A 926 -10.60 -25.14 -1.27
CA GLU A 926 -9.63 -24.12 -0.86
C GLU A 926 -9.86 -22.77 -1.55
N ASP A 927 -10.39 -22.77 -2.77
CA ASP A 927 -10.76 -21.54 -3.47
C ASP A 927 -12.02 -20.91 -2.85
N ALA A 928 -12.96 -21.74 -2.38
CA ALA A 928 -14.14 -21.28 -1.62
C ALA A 928 -13.73 -20.62 -0.30
N VAL A 929 -12.79 -21.24 0.42
CA VAL A 929 -12.23 -20.73 1.68
C VAL A 929 -11.51 -19.42 1.42
N ARG A 930 -10.59 -19.37 0.44
CA ARG A 930 -9.85 -18.17 0.08
C ARG A 930 -10.78 -17.02 -0.34
N THR A 931 -11.80 -17.32 -1.15
CA THR A 931 -12.79 -16.33 -1.58
C THR A 931 -13.57 -15.79 -0.39
N SER A 932 -14.06 -16.66 0.50
CA SER A 932 -14.84 -16.23 1.67
C SER A 932 -13.99 -15.43 2.67
N ASN A 933 -12.72 -15.81 2.88
CA ASN A 933 -11.77 -15.05 3.68
C ASN A 933 -11.51 -13.67 3.07
N GLN A 934 -11.29 -13.59 1.75
CA GLN A 934 -11.13 -12.30 1.06
C GLN A 934 -12.39 -11.41 1.20
N MET A 935 -13.59 -12.01 1.17
CA MET A 935 -14.84 -11.27 1.38
C MET A 935 -15.00 -10.78 2.82
N ALA A 936 -14.48 -11.51 3.80
CA ALA A 936 -14.47 -11.07 5.19
C ALA A 936 -13.61 -9.80 5.39
N GLU A 937 -12.57 -9.61 4.58
CA GLU A 937 -11.68 -8.44 4.68
C GLU A 937 -12.35 -7.10 4.38
N ILE A 938 -13.41 -7.11 3.56
CA ILE A 938 -14.21 -5.94 3.19
C ILE A 938 -15.49 -5.80 4.02
N CYS A 939 -15.74 -6.74 4.92
CA CYS A 939 -16.89 -6.73 5.83
C CYS A 939 -16.49 -6.26 7.23
N LEU A 940 -17.45 -5.75 8.00
CA LEU A 940 -17.21 -5.28 9.36
C LEU A 940 -17.28 -6.38 10.42
N GLY A 941 -17.87 -7.53 10.10
CA GLY A 941 -17.94 -8.68 11.00
C GLY A 941 -18.62 -9.89 10.37
N HIS A 942 -19.12 -10.77 11.24
CA HIS A 942 -19.81 -12.00 10.87
C HIS A 942 -21.19 -12.07 11.54
N ASN A 943 -22.18 -12.64 10.85
CA ASN A 943 -23.52 -12.82 11.39
C ASN A 943 -23.62 -14.14 12.19
N PRO A 944 -23.73 -14.09 13.52
CA PRO A 944 -23.74 -15.30 14.36
C PRO A 944 -24.99 -16.18 14.16
N ASN A 945 -26.06 -15.65 13.55
CA ASN A 945 -27.30 -16.39 13.32
C ASN A 945 -27.15 -17.47 12.22
N PHE A 946 -26.10 -17.38 11.38
CA PHE A 946 -25.88 -18.26 10.23
C PHE A 946 -24.47 -18.86 10.29
N PRO A 947 -24.19 -19.77 11.24
CA PRO A 947 -22.87 -20.39 11.36
C PRO A 947 -22.62 -21.37 10.20
N ILE A 948 -21.41 -21.34 9.65
CA ILE A 948 -21.00 -22.20 8.53
C ILE A 948 -20.07 -23.31 9.04
N PRO A 949 -20.50 -24.59 9.06
CA PRO A 949 -19.70 -25.69 9.60
C PRO A 949 -18.31 -25.85 8.93
N THR A 950 -18.25 -25.70 7.61
CA THR A 950 -17.01 -25.76 6.82
C THR A 950 -16.05 -24.60 7.06
N TRP A 951 -16.50 -23.56 7.77
CA TRP A 951 -15.70 -22.40 8.17
C TRP A 951 -15.54 -22.34 9.69
N ASN A 952 -15.45 -23.51 10.32
CA ASN A 952 -15.33 -23.66 11.78
C ASN A 952 -16.42 -22.91 12.55
N PHE A 953 -17.67 -23.00 12.06
CA PHE A 953 -18.85 -22.34 12.63
C PHE A 953 -18.77 -20.80 12.67
N GLN A 954 -17.84 -20.20 11.92
CA GLN A 954 -17.86 -18.76 11.69
C GLN A 954 -19.16 -18.37 10.97
N GLY A 955 -19.72 -17.23 11.37
CA GLY A 955 -20.92 -16.68 10.73
C GLY A 955 -20.68 -16.19 9.30
N THR A 956 -21.74 -16.03 8.52
CA THR A 956 -21.66 -15.40 7.19
C THR A 956 -21.06 -14.00 7.28
N CYS A 957 -20.36 -13.54 6.24
CA CYS A 957 -19.84 -12.18 6.16
C CYS A 957 -20.96 -11.15 6.42
N LEU A 958 -20.66 -10.05 7.12
CA LEU A 958 -21.68 -9.07 7.48
C LEU A 958 -21.20 -7.62 7.35
N GLY A 959 -21.97 -6.84 6.59
CA GLY A 959 -21.79 -5.40 6.37
C GLY A 959 -20.57 -5.09 5.53
N ILE A 960 -20.72 -5.21 4.21
CA ILE A 960 -19.73 -4.75 3.22
C ILE A 960 -19.51 -3.25 3.42
N ASP A 961 -18.29 -2.85 3.76
CA ASP A 961 -17.93 -1.45 3.99
C ASP A 961 -17.31 -0.84 2.72
N ALA A 962 -17.96 0.15 2.13
CA ALA A 962 -17.48 0.82 0.92
C ALA A 962 -16.09 1.45 1.11
N CYS A 963 -15.74 1.92 2.31
CA CYS A 963 -14.40 2.42 2.60
C CYS A 963 -13.36 1.29 2.51
N ARG A 964 -13.62 0.12 3.11
CA ARG A 964 -12.72 -1.04 3.03
C ARG A 964 -12.59 -1.57 1.59
N VAL A 965 -13.67 -1.56 0.83
CA VAL A 965 -13.64 -1.95 -0.60
C VAL A 965 -12.68 -1.06 -1.38
N VAL A 966 -12.80 0.26 -1.24
CA VAL A 966 -11.94 1.24 -1.91
C VAL A 966 -10.51 1.15 -1.39
N GLU A 967 -10.31 1.20 -0.07
CA GLU A 967 -9.00 1.12 0.60
C GLU A 967 -8.19 -0.09 0.15
N LYS A 968 -8.81 -1.27 0.19
CA LYS A 968 -8.15 -2.56 -0.07
C LYS A 968 -8.07 -2.92 -1.55
N GLY A 969 -8.85 -2.26 -2.41
CA GLY A 969 -8.96 -2.64 -3.81
C GLY A 969 -9.71 -3.96 -4.05
N ILE A 970 -10.51 -4.42 -3.09
CA ILE A 970 -11.23 -5.71 -3.15
C ILE A 970 -12.72 -5.44 -3.32
N THR A 971 -13.30 -5.82 -4.46
CA THR A 971 -14.77 -5.72 -4.69
C THR A 971 -15.50 -7.01 -4.32
N PRO A 972 -16.78 -6.97 -3.92
CA PRO A 972 -17.56 -8.17 -3.60
C PRO A 972 -17.60 -9.20 -4.74
N VAL A 973 -17.63 -10.49 -4.40
CA VAL A 973 -17.85 -11.58 -5.36
C VAL A 973 -19.33 -11.94 -5.38
N ILE A 974 -19.91 -11.94 -6.57
CA ILE A 974 -21.31 -12.29 -6.80
C ILE A 974 -21.36 -13.56 -7.63
N ASN A 975 -22.08 -14.57 -7.13
CA ASN A 975 -22.41 -15.74 -7.93
C ASN A 975 -23.61 -15.40 -8.83
N THR A 976 -23.58 -15.71 -10.12
CA THR A 976 -24.65 -15.27 -11.04
C THR A 976 -24.88 -16.24 -12.19
N GLY A 977 -26.12 -16.30 -12.66
CA GLY A 977 -26.51 -17.10 -13.82
C GLY A 977 -26.14 -16.35 -15.09
N ILE A 978 -25.56 -17.03 -16.07
CA ILE A 978 -25.17 -16.40 -17.33
C ILE A 978 -26.33 -16.52 -18.30
N ALA A 979 -26.97 -15.39 -18.62
CA ALA A 979 -28.02 -15.31 -19.64
C ALA A 979 -27.42 -15.22 -21.05
N HIS A 980 -28.09 -15.81 -22.03
CA HIS A 980 -27.73 -15.60 -23.44
C HIS A 980 -28.00 -14.15 -23.86
N ARG A 981 -27.15 -13.55 -24.69
CA ARG A 981 -27.29 -12.15 -25.17
C ARG A 981 -28.47 -11.92 -26.11
N ILE A 982 -29.10 -12.98 -26.60
CA ILE A 982 -30.31 -12.95 -27.44
C ILE A 982 -31.46 -13.51 -26.59
N ALA A 983 -32.57 -12.77 -26.53
CA ALA A 983 -33.80 -13.17 -25.86
C ALA A 983 -34.30 -14.56 -26.33
N GLY A 984 -34.93 -15.30 -25.42
CA GLY A 984 -35.52 -16.62 -25.71
C GLY A 984 -34.59 -17.83 -25.54
N ASN A 985 -33.27 -17.63 -25.55
CA ASN A 985 -32.30 -18.72 -25.42
C ASN A 985 -32.00 -19.12 -23.96
N GLY A 986 -32.46 -18.33 -22.99
CA GLY A 986 -32.40 -18.70 -21.57
C GLY A 986 -31.00 -18.61 -20.96
N GLN A 987 -30.79 -19.41 -19.92
CA GLN A 987 -29.51 -19.54 -19.23
C GLN A 987 -28.55 -20.43 -20.02
N ILE A 988 -27.30 -19.98 -20.15
CA ILE A 988 -26.25 -20.66 -20.92
C ILE A 988 -25.01 -20.99 -20.08
N GLY A 989 -25.05 -20.72 -18.79
CA GLY A 989 -23.96 -21.01 -17.87
C GLY A 989 -24.19 -20.45 -16.48
N ALA A 990 -23.17 -20.61 -15.64
CA ALA A 990 -23.11 -20.01 -14.31
C ALA A 990 -21.67 -19.56 -14.04
N GLY A 991 -21.52 -18.50 -13.26
CA GLY A 991 -20.23 -17.90 -13.05
C GLY A 991 -20.19 -16.95 -11.88
N THR A 992 -19.08 -16.24 -11.80
CA THR A 992 -18.89 -15.15 -10.86
C THR A 992 -18.73 -13.84 -11.61
N VAL A 993 -19.08 -12.76 -10.94
CA VAL A 993 -18.86 -11.40 -11.39
C VAL A 993 -18.53 -10.55 -10.18
N ARG A 994 -17.84 -9.44 -10.40
CA ARG A 994 -17.57 -8.45 -9.37
C ARG A 994 -18.17 -7.11 -9.77
N PRO A 995 -18.70 -6.32 -8.82
CA PRO A 995 -19.10 -4.95 -9.11
C PRO A 995 -17.88 -4.13 -9.58
N PRO A 996 -18.08 -3.15 -10.47
CA PRO A 996 -17.05 -2.17 -10.83
C PRO A 996 -16.64 -1.33 -9.61
N MET A 997 -15.33 -1.11 -9.41
CA MET A 997 -14.80 -0.33 -8.27
C MET A 997 -15.39 1.09 -8.21
N GLU A 998 -15.58 1.70 -9.38
CA GLU A 998 -16.04 3.08 -9.56
C GLU A 998 -17.35 3.40 -8.79
N CYS A 999 -18.27 2.44 -8.64
CA CYS A 999 -19.50 2.69 -7.88
C CYS A 999 -19.24 2.89 -6.37
N PHE A 1000 -18.22 2.23 -5.80
CA PHE A 1000 -17.80 2.43 -4.41
C PHE A 1000 -17.01 3.72 -4.24
N GLU A 1001 -16.14 4.04 -5.18
CA GLU A 1001 -15.37 5.29 -5.20
C GLU A 1001 -16.31 6.51 -5.18
N LYS A 1002 -17.32 6.51 -6.07
CA LYS A 1002 -18.37 7.55 -6.11
C LYS A 1002 -19.13 7.64 -4.78
N ALA A 1003 -19.46 6.51 -4.16
CA ALA A 1003 -20.19 6.48 -2.90
C ALA A 1003 -19.37 7.04 -1.72
N VAL A 1004 -18.09 6.67 -1.64
CA VAL A 1004 -17.15 7.14 -0.61
C VAL A 1004 -16.92 8.64 -0.74
N MET A 1005 -16.67 9.14 -1.95
CA MET A 1005 -16.48 10.57 -2.20
C MET A 1005 -17.73 11.38 -1.83
N ALA A 1006 -18.91 10.94 -2.28
CA ALA A 1006 -20.15 11.65 -2.00
C ALA A 1006 -20.49 11.70 -0.50
N TYR A 1007 -20.17 10.64 0.26
CA TYR A 1007 -20.40 10.63 1.70
C TYR A 1007 -19.38 11.50 2.46
N MET A 1008 -18.11 11.52 2.01
CA MET A 1008 -17.12 12.47 2.53
C MET A 1008 -17.59 13.92 2.31
N GLU A 1009 -18.06 14.26 1.11
CA GLU A 1009 -18.61 15.59 0.80
C GLU A 1009 -19.80 15.93 1.72
N LYS A 1010 -20.77 15.02 1.86
CA LYS A 1010 -21.93 15.20 2.76
C LYS A 1010 -21.50 15.58 4.17
N LEU A 1011 -20.49 14.91 4.71
CA LEU A 1011 -20.00 15.18 6.07
C LEU A 1011 -19.14 16.44 6.16
N ALA A 1012 -18.33 16.74 5.15
CA ALA A 1012 -17.49 17.94 5.09
C ALA A 1012 -18.34 19.23 5.01
N TYR A 1013 -19.38 19.25 4.18
CA TYR A 1013 -20.30 20.40 4.09
C TYR A 1013 -21.16 20.55 5.35
N GLY A 1014 -21.52 19.44 6.02
CA GLY A 1014 -22.25 19.47 7.29
C GLY A 1014 -21.44 20.02 8.49
N GLN A 1015 -20.11 20.11 8.37
CA GLN A 1015 -19.21 20.65 9.40
C GLN A 1015 -18.74 22.09 9.14
N GLY A 1016 -19.25 22.75 8.09
CA GLY A 1016 -18.96 24.17 7.84
C GLY A 1016 -17.49 24.47 7.51
N GLY A 1017 -16.85 23.67 6.66
CA GLY A 1017 -15.45 23.93 6.30
C GLY A 1017 -14.93 23.11 5.12
N TYR A 1018 -15.35 23.45 3.89
CA TYR A 1018 -14.62 23.12 2.66
C TYR A 1018 -14.94 24.14 1.52
N GLY A 1019 -15.24 25.39 1.90
CA GLY A 1019 -15.64 26.44 0.95
C GLY A 1019 -14.52 27.28 0.36
N GLU A 1020 -13.25 27.08 0.73
CA GLU A 1020 -12.18 28.04 0.37
C GLU A 1020 -10.97 27.48 -0.39
N VAL A 1021 -10.86 26.17 -0.64
CA VAL A 1021 -9.65 25.64 -1.30
C VAL A 1021 -9.76 25.54 -2.84
N ASP A 1022 -10.98 25.55 -3.41
CA ASP A 1022 -11.17 25.36 -4.86
C ASP A 1022 -11.42 26.65 -5.67
N LYS A 1023 -11.31 27.83 -5.03
CA LYS A 1023 -11.45 29.13 -5.72
C LYS A 1023 -10.14 29.70 -6.28
N GLN A 1024 -8.99 29.08 -6.01
CA GLN A 1024 -7.69 29.57 -6.51
C GLN A 1024 -7.16 28.85 -7.77
N ALA A 1025 -7.84 27.82 -8.28
CA ALA A 1025 -7.40 27.09 -9.49
C ALA A 1025 -8.14 27.50 -10.78
N GLY A 1026 -9.06 28.47 -10.74
CA GLY A 1026 -9.95 28.82 -11.87
C GLY A 1026 -9.90 30.27 -12.37
N GLN A 1027 -9.00 31.11 -11.86
CA GLN A 1027 -8.88 32.51 -12.27
C GLN A 1027 -7.42 32.87 -12.52
N ASP A 1028 -6.84 32.38 -13.61
CA ASP A 1028 -5.78 33.06 -14.35
C ASP A 1028 -5.65 32.38 -15.71
N GLY A 1029 -6.27 32.95 -16.74
CA GLY A 1029 -6.21 32.36 -18.07
C GLY A 1029 -7.13 32.90 -19.15
N HIS A 1030 -7.76 34.07 -19.01
CA HIS A 1030 -8.33 34.79 -20.16
C HIS A 1030 -8.37 36.31 -19.89
N GLY A 1031 -7.42 37.05 -20.50
CA GLY A 1031 -7.44 38.50 -20.43
C GLY A 1031 -6.23 39.21 -21.06
N LYS A 1032 -6.23 39.25 -22.40
CA LYS A 1032 -5.38 40.06 -23.32
C LYS A 1032 -3.96 39.63 -23.61
#